data_AF-E8LJV0-F1
#
_entry.id   AF-E8LJV0-F1
#
_cell.length_a   1.000
_cell.length_b   1.000
_cell.length_c   1.000
_cell.angle_alpha   90.00
_cell.angle_beta   90.00
_cell.angle_gamma   90.00
#
_symmetry.space_group_name_H-M   'P 1'
#
loop_
_entity.id
_entity.type
_entity.pdbx_description
1 polymer ?
#
loop_
_entity_poly.entity_id
_entity_poly.type
_entity_poly.pdbx_seq_one_letter_code
_entity_poly.pdbx_strand_id
1 'polypeptide(L)'
;MKQFSKFLTTFFLIPSFSFAAVLPQGGEFIKGNGSITNQGDALNISSSDLNNVIKWNGFDIGKGGTVNFDKNNYLNLVKGSKSTLIEGNIIGKGKVFIVNPNGVTLAANSNVSVPTFGVSTAKFNDKMIEDFTQQGVIELTGRGMGKVTALSTINTNNLIIDGGQIIIKAAENIKNYAGNQRLQHLVNGNEIKLKSSTKRIDIGAKSQLNLAKDFNLTQEDGLVDHSGQIAISTADEFKNIANNYSENYWLTNSIDLGTISEPNNFANPFRGKLDGAYNVLSFDMDVNYDQNLIQYPNLGLFAELDNATVKNLKISDSSIYVSGNNISKNIGALAGIINNSTLENIIVENFKVSFENPSYLNDTINVGALAGSIEGNNKLSNIISSFTKDTEILLSKENLYLGSVFGKASGSIETYGLVSGNSHNSDFKISAIGKNNSTISIASTIKEGIKNAEENSTNNDLMNNAFVINQDKTTAELSGFLIPYFAEDYVIEYDGKNHTYQDLASTPWFTADDYITTNHPYIKNVGSYDIDLSANRDKFYFLSGNGQKSFSSTAKVTVTPKNLGEIVIGDITLGQGADLNLLPNEIISNLNKLPFCDGDSIDDLNLVVKLNKSSEKPNFYYITLEPKEGSSSNYTYTIKSGSLTTDFPITEPSEPDMNIDPDFSVTPQTPLVPAKKHPNFKKALSDSRCDYCTKRGENFKKKLNKKGELKFDSAVQGLNVEKSRKEIAEFKYF
;
A
#
# COMPACT_ATOMS: atom_id res chain seq x y z
N MET A 1 79.45 32.15 -5.16
CA MET A 1 78.53 31.00 -5.02
C MET A 1 77.96 31.05 -3.61
N LYS A 2 76.66 31.01 -3.29
CA LYS A 2 75.39 30.90 -4.04
C LYS A 2 74.31 31.55 -3.15
N GLN A 3 73.21 31.92 -3.82
CA GLN A 3 72.06 32.75 -3.45
C GLN A 3 71.26 32.43 -2.18
N PHE A 4 70.72 33.49 -1.59
CA PHE A 4 69.55 33.53 -0.72
C PHE A 4 68.27 33.12 -1.49
N SER A 5 67.48 32.19 -0.92
CA SER A 5 66.15 31.80 -1.42
C SER A 5 65.07 32.45 -0.55
N LYS A 6 64.25 33.31 -1.18
CA LYS A 6 62.98 33.81 -0.62
C LYS A 6 61.92 32.74 -0.85
N PHE A 7 61.34 32.18 0.21
CA PHE A 7 60.10 31.40 0.12
C PHE A 7 58.93 32.38 0.06
N LEU A 8 58.27 32.41 -1.10
CA LEU A 8 57.00 33.11 -1.32
C LEU A 8 55.87 32.15 -0.91
N THR A 9 55.18 32.44 0.19
CA THR A 9 54.04 31.65 0.66
C THR A 9 52.81 32.04 -0.16
N THR A 10 52.50 31.27 -1.21
CA THR A 10 51.26 31.41 -1.98
C THR A 10 50.10 30.82 -1.18
N PHE A 11 49.20 31.67 -0.68
CA PHE A 11 47.91 31.26 -0.15
C PHE A 11 47.06 30.71 -1.32
N PHE A 12 46.88 29.38 -1.38
CA PHE A 12 45.82 28.78 -2.21
C PHE A 12 44.49 29.07 -1.52
N LEU A 13 43.69 29.99 -2.08
CA LEU A 13 42.26 30.06 -1.79
C LEU A 13 41.64 28.74 -2.26
N ILE A 14 41.31 27.85 -1.32
CA ILE A 14 40.43 26.72 -1.60
C ILE A 14 39.04 27.33 -1.83
N PRO A 15 38.45 27.23 -3.03
CA PRO A 15 37.08 27.67 -3.23
C PRO A 15 36.19 26.82 -2.32
N SER A 16 35.60 27.43 -1.30
CA SER A 16 34.52 26.83 -0.54
C SER A 16 33.34 26.71 -1.48
N PHE A 17 33.10 25.52 -2.02
CA PHE A 17 31.86 25.21 -2.71
C PHE A 17 30.74 25.25 -1.67
N SER A 18 30.03 26.37 -1.61
CA SER A 18 28.76 26.45 -0.88
C SER A 18 27.74 25.66 -1.71
N PHE A 19 27.40 24.45 -1.27
CA PHE A 19 26.25 23.76 -1.82
C PHE A 19 25.00 24.53 -1.42
N ALA A 20 24.18 24.93 -2.39
CA ALA A 20 22.87 25.51 -2.13
C ALA A 20 22.05 24.52 -1.29
N ALA A 21 21.31 25.04 -0.31
CA ALA A 21 20.43 24.21 0.51
C ALA A 21 19.38 23.51 -0.38
N VAL A 22 19.01 22.28 0.00
CA VAL A 22 17.88 21.59 -0.64
C VAL A 22 16.60 22.36 -0.27
N LEU A 23 15.82 22.76 -1.28
CA LEU A 23 14.55 23.45 -1.13
C LEU A 23 13.43 22.70 -1.87
N PRO A 24 12.14 22.95 -1.55
CA PRO A 24 11.00 22.36 -2.25
C PRO A 24 11.06 22.59 -3.77
N GLN A 25 10.58 21.61 -4.54
CA GLN A 25 10.73 21.57 -6.00
C GLN A 25 9.40 21.37 -6.73
N GLY A 26 9.26 22.02 -7.88
CA GLY A 26 8.10 21.87 -8.77
C GLY A 26 6.81 22.45 -8.20
N GLY A 27 6.89 23.52 -7.40
CA GLY A 27 5.73 24.18 -6.82
C GLY A 27 4.86 24.87 -7.86
N GLU A 28 3.57 24.60 -7.83
CA GLU A 28 2.56 25.23 -8.71
C GLU A 28 1.29 25.52 -7.92
N PHE A 29 0.81 26.76 -7.98
CA PHE A 29 -0.48 27.14 -7.40
C PHE A 29 -1.61 26.48 -8.19
N ILE A 30 -2.45 25.69 -7.52
CA ILE A 30 -3.71 25.15 -8.07
C ILE A 30 -4.89 26.06 -7.70
N LYS A 31 -4.83 26.70 -6.53
CA LYS A 31 -5.80 27.70 -6.06
C LYS A 31 -5.05 28.88 -5.45
N GLY A 32 -5.53 30.08 -5.75
CA GLY A 32 -4.93 31.35 -5.33
C GLY A 32 -3.92 31.91 -6.34
N ASN A 33 -3.64 33.20 -6.23
CA ASN A 33 -2.76 33.97 -7.10
C ASN A 33 -1.52 34.40 -6.33
N GLY A 34 -0.48 33.58 -6.40
CA GLY A 34 0.76 33.82 -5.68
C GLY A 34 2.02 33.57 -6.51
N SER A 35 3.15 33.77 -5.84
CA SER A 35 4.49 33.60 -6.40
C SER A 35 5.37 32.76 -5.49
N ILE A 36 6.21 31.93 -6.09
CA ILE A 36 7.24 31.14 -5.43
C ILE A 36 8.59 31.66 -5.94
N THR A 37 9.42 32.19 -5.05
CA THR A 37 10.69 32.83 -5.44
C THR A 37 11.85 32.28 -4.63
N ASN A 38 12.89 31.83 -5.34
CA ASN A 38 14.16 31.42 -4.73
C ASN A 38 15.05 32.63 -4.48
N GLN A 39 15.62 32.73 -3.29
CA GLN A 39 16.58 33.75 -2.90
C GLN A 39 17.70 33.11 -2.07
N GLY A 40 18.75 32.63 -2.74
CA GLY A 40 19.82 31.86 -2.10
C GLY A 40 19.26 30.56 -1.50
N ASP A 41 19.52 30.35 -0.21
CA ASP A 41 19.02 29.20 0.55
C ASP A 41 17.60 29.39 1.11
N ALA A 42 16.87 30.40 0.63
CA ALA A 42 15.50 30.67 1.03
C ALA A 42 14.50 30.56 -0.14
N LEU A 43 13.34 29.98 0.13
CA LEU A 43 12.17 29.94 -0.75
C LEU A 43 11.09 30.84 -0.15
N ASN A 44 10.72 31.92 -0.84
CA ASN A 44 9.67 32.83 -0.40
C ASN A 44 8.38 32.57 -1.18
N ILE A 45 7.29 32.34 -0.44
CA ILE A 45 5.96 32.03 -0.97
C ILE A 45 5.01 33.12 -0.48
N SER A 46 4.39 33.82 -1.43
CA SER A 46 3.45 34.91 -1.16
C SER A 46 2.23 34.83 -2.07
N SER A 47 1.09 35.34 -1.61
CA SER A 47 -0.15 35.38 -2.38
C SER A 47 -0.98 36.63 -2.08
N SER A 48 -1.82 37.04 -3.02
CA SER A 48 -2.89 38.01 -2.74
C SER A 48 -4.11 37.38 -2.07
N ASP A 49 -4.30 36.07 -2.24
CA ASP A 49 -5.45 35.34 -1.72
C ASP A 49 -5.18 34.81 -0.31
N LEU A 50 -6.22 34.79 0.53
CA LEU A 50 -6.11 34.36 1.92
C LEU A 50 -5.84 32.86 2.06
N ASN A 51 -6.44 32.01 1.23
CA ASN A 51 -6.30 30.55 1.27
C ASN A 51 -5.76 30.04 -0.07
N ASN A 52 -4.62 29.34 -0.02
CA ASN A 52 -3.87 28.95 -1.21
C ASN A 52 -3.55 27.47 -1.20
N VAL A 53 -3.59 26.85 -2.38
CA VAL A 53 -3.26 25.44 -2.55
C VAL A 53 -2.15 25.31 -3.58
N ILE A 54 -1.05 24.69 -3.16
CA ILE A 54 0.15 24.50 -3.98
C ILE A 54 0.42 23.00 -4.08
N LYS A 55 0.55 22.48 -5.30
CA LYS A 55 1.11 21.13 -5.51
C LYS A 55 2.62 21.21 -5.66
N TRP A 56 3.30 20.17 -5.22
CA TRP A 56 4.75 20.04 -5.27
C TRP A 56 5.15 18.66 -5.81
N ASN A 57 6.23 18.61 -6.58
CA ASN A 57 6.86 17.33 -6.93
C ASN A 57 7.59 16.73 -5.73
N GLY A 58 8.22 17.58 -4.92
CA GLY A 58 8.85 17.23 -3.65
C GLY A 58 8.91 18.44 -2.74
N PHE A 59 8.78 18.22 -1.44
CA PHE A 59 8.82 19.27 -0.42
C PHE A 59 9.81 18.88 0.65
N ASP A 60 11.10 19.02 0.34
CA ASP A 60 12.19 18.79 1.29
C ASP A 60 12.86 20.14 1.59
N ILE A 61 13.34 20.31 2.82
CA ILE A 61 14.11 21.49 3.23
C ILE A 61 15.37 20.99 3.90
N GLY A 62 16.49 20.98 3.17
CA GLY A 62 17.77 20.56 3.71
C GLY A 62 18.32 21.52 4.77
N LYS A 63 19.35 21.08 5.48
CA LYS A 63 20.04 21.89 6.50
C LYS A 63 20.43 23.26 5.96
N GLY A 64 20.09 24.33 6.69
CA GLY A 64 20.35 25.72 6.29
C GLY A 64 19.28 26.33 5.38
N GLY A 65 18.45 25.51 4.73
CA GLY A 65 17.34 25.96 3.91
C GLY A 65 16.22 26.61 4.72
N THR A 66 15.51 27.56 4.14
CA THR A 66 14.35 28.21 4.79
C THR A 66 13.20 28.37 3.81
N VAL A 67 11.99 28.00 4.20
CA VAL A 67 10.76 28.31 3.47
C VAL A 67 9.98 29.36 4.25
N ASN A 68 9.77 30.52 3.64
CA ASN A 68 9.02 31.63 4.20
C ASN A 68 7.64 31.71 3.54
N PHE A 69 6.59 31.60 4.34
CA PHE A 69 5.23 31.90 3.97
C PHE A 69 4.84 33.28 4.49
N ASP A 70 4.05 34.03 3.72
CA ASP A 70 3.53 35.32 4.15
C ASP A 70 2.44 35.20 5.24
N LYS A 71 1.54 36.18 5.33
CA LYS A 71 0.44 36.22 6.32
C LYS A 71 -0.77 35.36 5.95
N ASN A 72 -0.79 34.74 4.77
CA ASN A 72 -1.90 33.94 4.27
C ASN A 72 -1.77 32.46 4.67
N ASN A 73 -2.75 31.67 4.25
CA ASN A 73 -2.87 30.24 4.53
C ASN A 73 -2.45 29.42 3.31
N TYR A 74 -1.74 28.33 3.57
CA TYR A 74 -1.14 27.48 2.53
C TYR A 74 -1.36 26.01 2.82
N LEU A 75 -1.97 25.30 1.87
CA LEU A 75 -2.04 23.85 1.79
C LEU A 75 -1.04 23.37 0.74
N ASN A 76 0.00 22.69 1.18
CA ASN A 76 1.06 22.15 0.33
C ASN A 76 0.82 20.66 0.09
N LEU A 77 0.47 20.28 -1.14
CA LEU A 77 0.18 18.90 -1.53
C LEU A 77 1.39 18.31 -2.25
N VAL A 78 2.02 17.29 -1.66
CA VAL A 78 3.23 16.66 -2.20
C VAL A 78 2.85 15.40 -2.97
N LYS A 79 3.15 15.39 -4.27
CA LYS A 79 2.83 14.28 -5.17
C LYS A 79 3.88 13.16 -5.13
N GLY A 80 5.15 13.51 -4.94
CA GLY A 80 6.26 12.57 -5.13
C GLY A 80 6.17 11.31 -4.26
N SER A 81 6.72 10.21 -4.75
CA SER A 81 6.73 8.88 -4.11
C SER A 81 7.67 8.74 -2.91
N LYS A 82 8.23 9.85 -2.42
CA LYS A 82 9.13 9.91 -1.26
C LYS A 82 8.49 10.68 -0.13
N SER A 83 8.81 10.28 1.09
CA SER A 83 8.46 11.06 2.28
C SER A 83 9.16 12.43 2.26
N THR A 84 8.55 13.40 2.93
CA THR A 84 9.12 14.73 3.12
C THR A 84 10.13 14.71 4.27
N LEU A 85 11.30 15.30 4.06
CA LEU A 85 12.33 15.53 5.07
C LEU A 85 12.60 17.04 5.25
N ILE A 86 12.36 17.52 6.47
CA ILE A 86 12.61 18.91 6.87
C ILE A 86 13.76 18.94 7.88
N GLU A 87 14.91 19.40 7.46
CA GLU A 87 16.10 19.67 8.27
C GLU A 87 16.36 21.17 8.48
N GLY A 88 15.76 22.02 7.65
CA GLY A 88 15.85 23.48 7.72
C GLY A 88 14.67 24.15 8.44
N ASN A 89 14.29 25.35 7.99
CA ASN A 89 13.31 26.19 8.68
C ASN A 89 12.01 26.34 7.87
N ILE A 90 10.87 26.34 8.58
CA ILE A 90 9.57 26.77 8.05
C ILE A 90 9.10 27.95 8.88
N ILE A 91 8.94 29.11 8.24
CA ILE A 91 8.51 30.34 8.90
C ILE A 91 7.23 30.81 8.21
N GLY A 92 6.19 31.09 9.00
CA GLY A 92 4.91 31.56 8.49
C GLY A 92 4.17 32.45 9.48
N LYS A 93 3.24 33.26 8.97
CA LYS A 93 2.40 34.15 9.79
C LYS A 93 0.90 33.81 9.73
N GLY A 94 0.49 32.93 8.81
CA GLY A 94 -0.85 32.36 8.74
C GLY A 94 -0.87 30.88 9.13
N LYS A 95 -1.62 30.07 8.38
CA LYS A 95 -1.69 28.60 8.56
C LYS A 95 -0.87 27.89 7.49
N VAL A 96 -0.07 26.90 7.87
CA VAL A 96 0.72 26.10 6.92
C VAL A 96 0.43 24.63 7.15
N PHE A 97 -0.04 23.96 6.09
CA PHE A 97 -0.30 22.53 6.06
C PHE A 97 0.60 21.86 5.03
N ILE A 98 1.16 20.71 5.39
CA ILE A 98 1.93 19.84 4.49
C ILE A 98 1.20 18.49 4.39
N VAL A 99 0.87 18.09 3.18
CA VAL A 99 0.22 16.80 2.89
C VAL A 99 1.17 15.95 2.08
N ASN A 100 1.65 14.85 2.64
CA ASN A 100 2.44 13.86 1.93
C ASN A 100 2.06 12.44 2.38
N PRO A 101 1.29 11.69 1.57
CA PRO A 101 0.96 10.29 1.78
C PRO A 101 2.11 9.35 2.17
N ASN A 102 3.33 9.63 1.71
CA ASN A 102 4.49 8.79 2.00
C ASN A 102 5.10 9.04 3.40
N GLY A 103 4.69 10.10 4.09
CA GLY A 103 5.18 10.47 5.42
C GLY A 103 5.90 11.82 5.44
N VAL A 104 6.10 12.33 6.66
CA VAL A 104 6.73 13.63 6.91
C VAL A 104 7.63 13.52 8.13
N THR A 105 8.91 13.89 7.99
CA THR A 105 9.89 13.95 9.08
C THR A 105 10.38 15.38 9.28
N LEU A 106 10.18 15.92 10.49
CA LEU A 106 10.80 17.15 10.96
C LEU A 106 12.03 16.76 11.79
N ALA A 107 13.21 16.85 11.19
CA ALA A 107 14.46 16.39 11.79
C ALA A 107 14.88 17.26 12.99
N ALA A 108 15.73 16.73 13.87
CA ALA A 108 16.02 17.31 15.19
C ALA A 108 16.53 18.76 15.17
N ASN A 109 17.19 19.17 14.09
CA ASN A 109 17.77 20.51 13.94
C ASN A 109 16.88 21.47 13.12
N SER A 110 15.72 21.01 12.66
CA SER A 110 14.76 21.87 11.97
C SER A 110 14.02 22.80 12.95
N ASN A 111 13.51 23.90 12.42
CA ASN A 111 12.66 24.83 13.18
C ASN A 111 11.38 25.10 12.41
N VAL A 112 10.25 24.93 13.07
CA VAL A 112 8.95 25.33 12.54
C VAL A 112 8.41 26.46 13.40
N SER A 113 8.11 27.61 12.82
CA SER A 113 7.49 28.75 13.48
C SER A 113 6.33 29.26 12.65
N VAL A 114 5.13 28.77 12.97
CA VAL A 114 3.89 29.08 12.26
C VAL A 114 2.74 29.09 13.27
N PRO A 115 1.83 30.09 13.28
CA PRO A 115 0.73 30.14 14.26
C PRO A 115 -0.18 28.91 14.28
N THR A 116 -0.44 28.34 13.10
CA THR A 116 -1.11 27.04 12.94
C THR A 116 -0.28 26.21 11.98
N PHE A 117 0.24 25.10 12.48
CA PHE A 117 1.03 24.17 11.70
C PHE A 117 0.30 22.83 11.66
N GLY A 118 0.19 22.26 10.47
CA GLY A 118 -0.35 20.93 10.34
C GLY A 118 0.33 20.05 9.31
N VAL A 119 0.22 18.76 9.55
CA VAL A 119 0.78 17.70 8.70
C VAL A 119 -0.30 16.65 8.49
N SER A 120 -0.50 16.21 7.26
CA SER A 120 -1.35 15.07 6.97
C SER A 120 -0.65 14.11 6.02
N THR A 121 -0.87 12.82 6.23
CA THR A 121 -0.46 11.77 5.28
C THR A 121 -1.69 11.09 4.68
N ALA A 122 -2.88 11.68 4.83
CA ALA A 122 -4.10 11.19 4.20
C ALA A 122 -4.13 11.56 2.71
N LYS A 123 -4.88 10.80 1.93
CA LYS A 123 -5.21 11.17 0.55
C LYS A 123 -6.19 12.34 0.56
N PHE A 124 -5.91 13.37 -0.23
CA PHE A 124 -6.79 14.54 -0.38
C PHE A 124 -7.55 14.46 -1.71
N ASN A 125 -8.86 14.70 -1.66
CA ASN A 125 -9.72 14.82 -2.84
C ASN A 125 -10.08 16.29 -3.14
N ASP A 126 -10.75 16.51 -4.27
CA ASP A 126 -11.14 17.84 -4.73
C ASP A 126 -12.01 18.58 -3.72
N LYS A 127 -12.95 17.87 -3.07
CA LYS A 127 -13.82 18.47 -2.05
C LYS A 127 -13.02 19.03 -0.87
N MET A 128 -12.03 18.29 -0.38
CA MET A 128 -11.17 18.76 0.72
C MET A 128 -10.35 20.01 0.32
N ILE A 129 -9.94 20.10 -0.95
CA ILE A 129 -9.26 21.29 -1.49
C ILE A 129 -10.22 22.48 -1.57
N GLU A 130 -11.45 22.26 -2.02
CA GLU A 130 -12.48 23.30 -2.06
C GLU A 130 -12.84 23.79 -0.65
N ASP A 131 -13.03 22.87 0.30
CA ASP A 131 -13.30 23.19 1.70
C ASP A 131 -12.16 24.02 2.30
N PHE A 132 -10.90 23.64 2.06
CA PHE A 132 -9.74 24.44 2.48
C PHE A 132 -9.72 25.82 1.81
N THR A 133 -10.02 25.90 0.51
CA THR A 133 -10.04 27.18 -0.23
C THR A 133 -11.09 28.13 0.36
N GLN A 134 -12.24 27.60 0.80
CA GLN A 134 -13.32 28.38 1.38
C GLN A 134 -13.07 28.74 2.86
N GLN A 135 -12.53 27.81 3.65
CA GLN A 135 -12.51 27.92 5.12
C GLN A 135 -11.10 28.08 5.72
N GLY A 136 -10.06 27.75 4.97
CA GLY A 136 -8.66 27.78 5.42
C GLY A 136 -8.35 26.79 6.54
N VAL A 137 -9.10 25.69 6.65
CA VAL A 137 -8.88 24.61 7.62
C VAL A 137 -8.90 23.27 6.92
N ILE A 138 -8.22 22.28 7.49
CA ILE A 138 -8.29 20.88 7.04
C ILE A 138 -9.09 20.06 8.04
N GLU A 139 -9.87 19.11 7.55
CA GLU A 139 -10.55 18.11 8.37
C GLU A 139 -9.65 16.89 8.55
N LEU A 140 -9.53 16.39 9.78
CA LEU A 140 -8.78 15.15 10.02
C LEU A 140 -9.65 13.94 9.72
N THR A 141 -9.30 13.26 8.64
CA THR A 141 -9.95 12.06 8.14
C THR A 141 -9.76 10.86 9.07
N GLY A 142 -8.64 10.82 9.82
CA GLY A 142 -8.22 9.62 10.55
C GLY A 142 -7.75 8.50 9.63
N ARG A 143 -7.46 8.82 8.37
CA ARG A 143 -7.00 7.92 7.30
C ARG A 143 -5.59 8.31 6.83
N GLY A 144 -4.77 8.89 7.70
CA GLY A 144 -3.36 9.12 7.42
C GLY A 144 -2.66 7.81 7.02
N MET A 145 -1.79 7.88 6.01
CA MET A 145 -1.01 6.76 5.49
C MET A 145 0.39 6.72 6.10
N GLY A 146 1.36 7.43 5.54
CA GLY A 146 2.75 7.42 6.01
C GLY A 146 2.93 7.91 7.46
N LYS A 147 4.12 7.65 8.01
CA LYS A 147 4.52 8.08 9.38
C LYS A 147 4.75 9.59 9.43
N VAL A 148 4.33 10.23 10.52
CA VAL A 148 4.69 11.61 10.85
C VAL A 148 5.65 11.60 12.05
N THR A 149 6.87 12.09 11.85
CA THR A 149 7.91 12.11 12.87
C THR A 149 8.35 13.54 13.15
N ALA A 150 8.12 14.01 14.37
CA ALA A 150 8.54 15.33 14.85
C ALA A 150 9.67 15.20 15.87
N LEU A 151 10.91 15.40 15.41
CA LEU A 151 12.12 15.44 16.25
C LEU A 151 12.54 16.87 16.61
N SER A 152 11.92 17.86 15.97
CA SER A 152 12.31 19.27 15.92
C SER A 152 11.72 20.14 17.02
N THR A 153 12.05 21.43 16.99
CA THR A 153 11.29 22.46 17.72
C THR A 153 10.16 22.99 16.84
N ILE A 154 8.93 22.95 17.35
CA ILE A 154 7.73 23.47 16.69
C ILE A 154 7.12 24.55 17.57
N ASN A 155 7.15 25.79 17.09
CA ASN A 155 6.49 26.95 17.70
C ASN A 155 5.17 27.20 16.96
N THR A 156 4.04 26.81 17.55
CA THR A 156 2.69 26.96 17.00
C THR A 156 1.66 27.12 18.10
N ASN A 157 0.57 27.83 17.87
CA ASN A 157 -0.57 27.82 18.80
C ASN A 157 -1.52 26.66 18.49
N ASN A 158 -1.53 26.18 17.25
CA ASN A 158 -2.37 25.06 16.83
C ASN A 158 -1.53 23.99 16.11
N LEU A 159 -1.50 22.78 16.67
CA LEU A 159 -0.81 21.63 16.08
C LEU A 159 -1.84 20.60 15.60
N ILE A 160 -1.83 20.31 14.31
CA ILE A 160 -2.80 19.40 13.67
C ILE A 160 -2.03 18.31 12.92
N ILE A 161 -2.19 17.04 13.30
CA ILE A 161 -1.51 15.92 12.64
C ILE A 161 -2.51 14.79 12.34
N ASP A 162 -2.54 14.32 11.08
CA ASP A 162 -3.24 13.10 10.66
C ASP A 162 -2.25 12.16 9.97
N GLY A 163 -1.83 11.11 10.67
CA GLY A 163 -0.75 10.21 10.25
C GLY A 163 -1.18 8.74 10.25
N GLY A 164 -0.37 7.87 9.64
CA GLY A 164 -0.45 6.43 9.94
C GLY A 164 -0.06 6.20 11.39
N GLN A 165 1.24 6.32 11.66
CA GLN A 165 1.81 6.46 13.00
C GLN A 165 2.28 7.91 13.21
N ILE A 166 2.20 8.40 14.45
CA ILE A 166 2.75 9.70 14.85
C ILE A 166 3.84 9.47 15.90
N ILE A 167 5.01 10.10 15.72
CA ILE A 167 6.11 10.12 16.69
C ILE A 167 6.43 11.57 17.03
N ILE A 168 6.41 11.93 18.32
CA ILE A 168 6.88 13.22 18.83
C ILE A 168 7.99 12.95 19.84
N LYS A 169 9.23 13.27 19.49
CA LYS A 169 10.42 12.95 20.33
C LYS A 169 10.32 13.57 21.72
N ALA A 170 9.92 14.85 21.78
CA ALA A 170 9.97 15.63 23.02
C ALA A 170 8.83 16.65 23.06
N ALA A 171 7.87 16.44 23.96
CA ALA A 171 6.74 17.35 24.17
C ALA A 171 7.19 18.77 24.53
N GLU A 172 8.31 18.95 25.23
CA GLU A 172 8.88 20.26 25.58
C GLU A 172 9.39 21.07 24.37
N ASN A 173 9.62 20.41 23.24
CA ASN A 173 10.01 21.06 21.98
C ASN A 173 8.79 21.52 21.17
N ILE A 174 7.58 21.13 21.57
CA ILE A 174 6.34 21.66 21.03
C ILE A 174 5.94 22.83 21.92
N LYS A 175 5.98 24.04 21.37
CA LYS A 175 5.79 25.30 22.09
C LYS A 175 4.71 26.13 21.45
N ASN A 176 4.15 27.06 22.20
CA ASN A 176 3.31 28.12 21.66
C ASN A 176 4.07 28.93 20.59
N TYR A 177 3.35 29.69 19.77
CA TYR A 177 3.98 30.44 18.67
C TYR A 177 5.04 31.45 19.16
N ALA A 178 4.85 32.02 20.36
CA ALA A 178 5.84 32.89 20.99
C ALA A 178 7.15 32.17 21.41
N GLY A 179 7.17 30.84 21.41
CA GLY A 179 8.33 30.01 21.71
C GLY A 179 8.74 29.99 23.19
N ASN A 180 7.90 30.52 24.08
CA ASN A 180 8.23 30.74 25.50
C ASN A 180 7.55 29.75 26.45
N GLN A 181 6.57 28.97 25.96
CA GLN A 181 5.83 28.00 26.78
C GLN A 181 5.61 26.71 25.99
N ARG A 182 5.68 25.57 26.67
CA ARG A 182 5.27 24.27 26.10
C ARG A 182 3.79 24.31 25.71
N LEU A 183 3.47 23.77 24.54
CA LEU A 183 2.12 23.69 24.03
C LEU A 183 1.32 22.67 24.85
N GLN A 184 0.13 23.06 25.26
CA GLN A 184 -0.85 22.22 25.95
C GLN A 184 -2.23 22.54 25.38
N HIS A 185 -3.03 21.50 25.16
CA HIS A 185 -4.37 21.62 24.59
C HIS A 185 -5.29 22.51 25.45
N LEU A 186 -6.01 23.43 24.80
CA LEU A 186 -6.93 24.42 25.40
C LEU A 186 -6.33 25.38 26.43
N VAL A 187 -5.02 25.34 26.65
CA VAL A 187 -4.31 26.34 27.46
C VAL A 187 -4.05 27.55 26.59
N ASN A 188 -4.41 28.75 27.05
CA ASN A 188 -4.23 30.01 26.29
C ASN A 188 -4.87 30.02 24.89
N GLY A 189 -5.96 29.25 24.69
CA GLY A 189 -6.65 29.14 23.40
C GLY A 189 -5.94 28.27 22.36
N ASN A 190 -4.89 27.54 22.75
CA ASN A 190 -4.18 26.60 21.88
C ASN A 190 -5.04 25.38 21.54
N GLU A 191 -4.81 24.80 20.37
CA GLU A 191 -5.47 23.58 19.94
C GLU A 191 -4.44 22.53 19.49
N ILE A 192 -4.57 21.32 20.02
CA ILE A 192 -3.80 20.16 19.57
C ILE A 192 -4.79 19.10 19.08
N LYS A 193 -4.63 18.63 17.85
CA LYS A 193 -5.44 17.58 17.24
C LYS A 193 -4.53 16.56 16.57
N LEU A 194 -4.43 15.37 17.14
CA LEU A 194 -3.65 14.27 16.58
C LEU A 194 -4.58 13.10 16.28
N LYS A 195 -4.51 12.55 15.05
CA LYS A 195 -5.19 11.30 14.68
C LYS A 195 -4.20 10.35 14.02
N SER A 196 -4.20 9.10 14.48
CA SER A 196 -3.42 8.01 13.90
C SER A 196 -4.36 6.94 13.36
N SER A 197 -4.20 6.58 12.09
CA SER A 197 -5.02 5.54 11.48
C SER A 197 -4.64 4.13 11.93
N THR A 198 -3.39 3.94 12.38
CA THR A 198 -2.90 2.67 12.97
C THR A 198 -3.06 2.60 14.48
N LYS A 199 -3.66 3.62 15.11
CA LYS A 199 -3.79 3.77 16.57
C LYS A 199 -2.44 3.69 17.30
N ARG A 200 -1.46 4.42 16.80
CA ARG A 200 -0.12 4.51 17.38
C ARG A 200 0.39 5.97 17.33
N ILE A 201 0.44 6.59 18.51
CA ILE A 201 0.93 7.96 18.74
C ILE A 201 1.96 7.90 19.87
N ASP A 202 3.25 7.85 19.52
CA ASP A 202 4.35 7.79 20.46
C ASP A 202 4.81 9.21 20.84
N ILE A 203 4.75 9.57 22.11
CA ILE A 203 5.15 10.90 22.59
C ILE A 203 6.12 10.77 23.76
N GLY A 204 7.32 11.34 23.60
CA GLY A 204 8.33 11.40 24.66
C GLY A 204 8.41 12.77 25.33
N ALA A 205 9.12 12.80 26.46
CA ALA A 205 9.52 14.02 27.16
C ALA A 205 10.68 13.69 28.10
N LYS A 206 11.59 14.64 28.36
CA LYS A 206 12.71 14.43 29.29
C LYS A 206 12.28 14.05 30.71
N SER A 207 11.16 14.58 31.17
CA SER A 207 10.56 14.28 32.48
C SER A 207 9.19 13.65 32.30
N GLN A 208 8.71 12.92 33.31
CA GLN A 208 7.35 12.42 33.32
C GLN A 208 6.34 13.58 33.16
N LEU A 209 5.39 13.44 32.24
CA LEU A 209 4.31 14.42 32.01
C LEU A 209 2.94 13.72 32.01
N ASN A 210 1.86 14.50 31.99
CA ASN A 210 0.52 14.00 31.73
C ASN A 210 0.17 14.22 30.25
N LEU A 211 0.77 13.40 29.38
CA LEU A 211 0.64 13.56 27.93
C LEU A 211 -0.80 13.39 27.45
N ALA A 212 -1.58 12.53 28.10
CA ALA A 212 -3.01 12.36 27.82
C ALA A 212 -3.78 13.68 27.94
N LYS A 213 -3.56 14.42 29.05
CA LYS A 213 -4.17 15.74 29.24
C LYS A 213 -3.56 16.79 28.31
N ASP A 214 -2.24 16.81 28.20
CA ASP A 214 -1.52 17.86 27.47
C ASP A 214 -1.83 17.84 25.97
N PHE A 215 -2.03 16.66 25.39
CA PHE A 215 -2.34 16.47 23.96
C PHE A 215 -3.81 16.12 23.69
N ASN A 216 -4.64 15.99 24.73
CA ASN A 216 -6.03 15.55 24.63
C ASN A 216 -6.16 14.20 23.91
N LEU A 217 -5.48 13.19 24.45
CA LEU A 217 -5.42 11.84 23.90
C LEU A 217 -5.74 10.78 24.96
N THR A 218 -6.27 9.65 24.48
CA THR A 218 -6.53 8.43 25.26
C THR A 218 -5.72 7.25 24.71
N GLN A 219 -5.78 6.11 25.40
CA GLN A 219 -5.25 4.86 24.87
C GLN A 219 -6.01 4.40 23.62
N GLU A 220 -7.31 4.71 23.48
CA GLU A 220 -8.10 4.36 22.30
C GLU A 220 -7.67 5.13 21.06
N ASP A 221 -7.17 6.35 21.25
CA ASP A 221 -6.53 7.17 20.21
C ASP A 221 -5.14 6.65 19.82
N GLY A 222 -4.60 5.70 20.60
CA GLY A 222 -3.29 5.09 20.35
C GLY A 222 -2.12 5.72 21.08
N LEU A 223 -2.35 6.52 22.13
CA LEU A 223 -1.26 7.15 22.89
C LEU A 223 -0.32 6.10 23.52
N VAL A 224 0.97 6.22 23.20
CA VAL A 224 2.08 5.54 23.86
C VAL A 224 2.95 6.59 24.53
N ASP A 225 2.93 6.56 25.87
CA ASP A 225 3.66 7.52 26.70
C ASP A 225 5.12 7.06 26.91
N HIS A 226 6.04 7.84 26.36
CA HIS A 226 7.49 7.70 26.52
C HIS A 226 8.10 8.81 27.39
N SER A 227 7.30 9.57 28.14
CA SER A 227 7.82 10.57 29.06
C SER A 227 8.70 9.91 30.13
N GLY A 228 9.82 10.55 30.45
CA GLY A 228 10.86 10.01 31.32
C GLY A 228 11.74 8.91 30.72
N GLN A 229 11.50 8.48 29.47
CA GLN A 229 12.35 7.53 28.75
C GLN A 229 13.38 8.25 27.87
N ILE A 230 14.49 7.58 27.59
CA ILE A 230 15.58 8.12 26.76
C ILE A 230 15.27 7.88 25.28
N ALA A 231 15.01 8.97 24.56
CA ALA A 231 14.78 8.93 23.11
C ALA A 231 16.10 8.76 22.34
N ILE A 232 16.09 7.87 21.35
CA ILE A 232 17.20 7.60 20.44
C ILE A 232 16.77 7.96 19.02
N SER A 233 17.53 8.85 18.37
CA SER A 233 17.30 9.32 16.99
C SER A 233 18.51 9.10 16.06
N THR A 234 19.65 8.69 16.62
CA THR A 234 20.94 8.62 15.92
C THR A 234 21.76 7.42 16.39
N ALA A 235 22.72 7.01 15.56
CA ALA A 235 23.65 5.94 15.92
C ALA A 235 24.46 6.26 17.19
N ASP A 236 24.86 7.52 17.36
CA ASP A 236 25.61 7.95 18.55
C ASP A 236 24.75 7.90 19.82
N GLU A 237 23.49 8.31 19.76
CA GLU A 237 22.54 8.15 20.87
C GLU A 237 22.30 6.66 21.19
N PHE A 238 22.29 5.78 20.18
CA PHE A 238 22.15 4.33 20.40
C PHE A 238 23.38 3.74 21.10
N LYS A 239 24.59 4.13 20.69
CA LYS A 239 25.85 3.71 21.33
C LYS A 239 25.91 4.15 22.80
N ASN A 240 25.23 5.23 23.18
CA ASN A 240 25.17 5.69 24.57
C ASN A 240 24.35 4.79 25.50
N ILE A 241 23.62 3.78 25.00
CA ILE A 241 23.04 2.72 25.86
C ILE A 241 24.14 2.07 26.70
N ALA A 242 25.37 2.00 26.17
CA ALA A 242 26.51 1.45 26.89
C ALA A 242 26.87 2.22 28.19
N ASN A 243 26.31 3.41 28.40
CA ASN A 243 26.52 4.14 29.65
C ASN A 243 25.58 3.68 30.77
N ASN A 244 24.42 3.08 30.46
CA ASN A 244 23.48 2.58 31.46
C ASN A 244 22.54 1.49 30.91
N TYR A 245 22.79 0.24 31.32
CA TYR A 245 22.08 -0.96 30.82
C TYR A 245 20.68 -1.17 31.41
N SER A 246 20.25 -0.35 32.38
CA SER A 246 19.00 -0.55 33.12
C SER A 246 17.93 0.50 32.82
N GLU A 247 18.23 1.48 31.97
CA GLU A 247 17.28 2.53 31.59
C GLU A 247 16.24 2.06 30.56
N ASN A 248 15.20 2.88 30.40
CA ASN A 248 14.19 2.70 29.38
C ASN A 248 14.50 3.59 28.18
N TYR A 249 14.66 2.97 27.02
CA TYR A 249 14.99 3.59 25.76
C TYR A 249 13.87 3.39 24.75
N TRP A 250 13.77 4.31 23.79
CA TRP A 250 12.91 4.13 22.64
C TRP A 250 13.47 4.80 21.39
N LEU A 251 13.22 4.20 20.23
CA LEU A 251 13.64 4.77 18.94
C LEU A 251 12.61 5.75 18.42
N THR A 252 13.08 6.80 17.77
CA THR A 252 12.23 7.85 17.18
C THR A 252 12.29 7.91 15.66
N ASN A 253 13.23 7.18 15.07
CA ASN A 253 13.39 6.97 13.63
C ASN A 253 14.12 5.64 13.39
N SER A 254 14.15 5.19 12.13
CA SER A 254 15.06 4.12 11.70
C SER A 254 16.50 4.63 11.69
N ILE A 255 17.44 3.78 12.10
CA ILE A 255 18.84 4.15 12.31
C ILE A 255 19.73 3.09 11.67
N ASP A 256 20.60 3.53 10.77
CA ASP A 256 21.78 2.77 10.38
C ASP A 256 22.90 3.02 11.39
N LEU A 257 23.29 1.99 12.13
CA LEU A 257 24.35 2.07 13.13
C LEU A 257 25.74 2.06 12.49
N GLY A 258 25.82 1.72 11.19
CA GLY A 258 27.06 1.49 10.47
C GLY A 258 27.85 0.32 11.07
N THR A 259 29.18 0.40 10.98
CA THR A 259 30.06 -0.59 11.60
C THR A 259 30.12 -0.39 13.11
N ILE A 260 29.75 -1.43 13.84
CA ILE A 260 29.90 -1.56 15.28
C ILE A 260 31.21 -2.32 15.52
N SER A 261 32.24 -1.60 15.97
CA SER A 261 33.53 -2.19 16.35
C SER A 261 33.46 -3.00 17.65
N GLU A 262 32.48 -2.67 18.51
CA GLU A 262 32.24 -3.32 19.79
C GLU A 262 30.72 -3.38 20.05
N PRO A 263 30.10 -4.57 20.19
CA PRO A 263 28.75 -4.72 20.73
C PRO A 263 28.50 -3.84 21.96
N ASN A 264 27.26 -3.39 22.19
CA ASN A 264 26.89 -2.62 23.39
C ASN A 264 27.13 -3.46 24.67
N ASN A 265 28.35 -3.30 25.19
CA ASN A 265 29.12 -3.80 26.34
C ASN A 265 28.95 -5.24 26.85
N PHE A 266 30.12 -5.77 27.18
CA PHE A 266 30.44 -7.14 27.53
C PHE A 266 30.52 -7.41 29.03
N ALA A 267 30.53 -6.38 29.88
CA ALA A 267 30.61 -6.57 31.33
C ALA A 267 29.24 -6.70 32.01
N ASN A 268 28.19 -6.10 31.44
CA ASN A 268 26.88 -6.02 32.05
C ASN A 268 25.79 -6.27 31.00
N PRO A 269 24.87 -7.23 31.22
CA PRO A 269 23.78 -7.47 30.30
C PRO A 269 22.78 -6.32 30.33
N PHE A 270 22.10 -6.08 29.21
CA PHE A 270 21.00 -5.12 29.13
C PHE A 270 19.81 -5.64 29.93
N ARG A 271 19.34 -4.85 30.89
CA ARG A 271 18.21 -5.14 31.79
C ARG A 271 17.05 -4.15 31.67
N GLY A 272 17.22 -3.16 30.79
CA GLY A 272 16.27 -2.09 30.58
C GLY A 272 15.14 -2.47 29.64
N LYS A 273 14.51 -1.43 29.08
CA LYS A 273 13.49 -1.57 28.03
C LYS A 273 13.96 -0.88 26.75
N LEU A 274 13.69 -1.48 25.60
CA LEU A 274 13.87 -0.85 24.30
C LEU A 274 12.58 -0.98 23.49
N ASP A 275 11.86 0.12 23.30
CA ASP A 275 10.75 0.18 22.33
C ASP A 275 11.26 0.74 21.00
N GLY A 276 11.27 -0.06 19.95
CA GLY A 276 11.63 0.39 18.61
C GLY A 276 10.62 1.34 18.00
N ALA A 277 9.41 1.48 18.56
CA ALA A 277 8.30 2.27 18.01
C ALA A 277 8.09 2.02 16.50
N TYR A 278 8.23 0.75 16.09
CA TYR A 278 8.21 0.29 14.71
C TYR A 278 9.20 1.04 13.81
N ASN A 279 10.44 1.17 14.28
CA ASN A 279 11.58 1.63 13.50
C ASN A 279 12.57 0.49 13.23
N VAL A 280 13.38 0.69 12.20
CA VAL A 280 14.34 -0.30 11.71
C VAL A 280 15.75 0.05 12.19
N LEU A 281 16.51 -0.96 12.60
CA LEU A 281 17.95 -0.87 12.80
C LEU A 281 18.69 -1.71 11.76
N SER A 282 19.83 -1.21 11.31
CA SER A 282 20.84 -1.98 10.58
C SER A 282 22.21 -1.79 11.23
N PHE A 283 23.06 -2.82 11.16
CA PHE A 283 24.44 -2.72 11.60
C PHE A 283 25.34 -3.73 10.90
N ASP A 284 26.62 -3.41 10.82
CA ASP A 284 27.66 -4.36 10.44
C ASP A 284 28.63 -4.55 11.60
N MET A 285 29.13 -5.77 11.77
CA MET A 285 30.10 -6.09 12.81
C MET A 285 31.24 -6.92 12.22
N ASP A 286 32.47 -6.47 12.43
CA ASP A 286 33.68 -7.18 12.03
C ASP A 286 34.51 -7.45 13.30
N VAL A 287 34.58 -8.73 13.68
CA VAL A 287 35.23 -9.16 14.93
C VAL A 287 36.43 -10.03 14.61
N ASN A 288 37.62 -9.56 14.99
CA ASN A 288 38.87 -10.32 14.90
C ASN A 288 39.39 -10.74 16.29
N TYR A 289 39.36 -12.04 16.58
CA TYR A 289 39.77 -12.58 17.88
C TYR A 289 41.28 -12.72 18.07
N ASP A 290 42.09 -12.64 17.01
CA ASP A 290 43.54 -12.71 17.13
C ASP A 290 44.15 -11.36 17.52
N GLN A 291 43.44 -10.25 17.30
CA GLN A 291 43.88 -8.89 17.62
C GLN A 291 43.24 -8.30 18.88
N ASN A 292 42.18 -8.94 19.40
CA ASN A 292 41.43 -8.44 20.56
C ASN A 292 41.93 -9.08 21.87
N LEU A 293 42.38 -8.25 22.82
CA LEU A 293 42.78 -8.67 24.17
C LEU A 293 41.59 -9.12 25.05
N ILE A 294 40.35 -8.78 24.64
CA ILE A 294 39.10 -9.12 25.33
C ILE A 294 38.34 -10.11 24.45
N GLN A 295 38.10 -11.32 24.99
CA GLN A 295 37.32 -12.33 24.30
C GLN A 295 35.83 -12.04 24.45
N TYR A 296 35.14 -11.85 23.32
CA TYR A 296 33.70 -11.68 23.27
C TYR A 296 33.02 -13.06 23.17
N PRO A 297 32.35 -13.59 24.21
CA PRO A 297 31.71 -14.90 24.08
C PRO A 297 30.38 -14.85 23.32
N ASN A 298 29.79 -13.66 23.17
CA ASN A 298 28.41 -13.46 22.71
C ASN A 298 28.35 -12.25 21.76
N LEU A 299 27.75 -12.41 20.58
CA LEU A 299 27.64 -11.38 19.56
C LEU A 299 26.17 -11.16 19.14
N GLY A 300 25.86 -9.88 18.96
CA GLY A 300 24.58 -9.35 18.49
C GLY A 300 24.51 -7.86 18.77
N LEU A 301 23.36 -7.24 18.48
CA LEU A 301 23.09 -5.85 18.88
C LEU A 301 23.33 -5.65 20.39
N PHE A 302 22.97 -6.66 21.18
CA PHE A 302 23.34 -6.82 22.58
C PHE A 302 24.16 -8.09 22.77
N ALA A 303 25.19 -8.06 23.64
CA ALA A 303 25.85 -9.30 24.04
C ALA A 303 24.88 -10.22 24.79
N GLU A 304 24.11 -9.66 25.73
CA GLU A 304 23.14 -10.38 26.54
C GLU A 304 21.96 -9.48 26.93
N LEU A 305 20.75 -10.03 26.84
CA LEU A 305 19.54 -9.50 27.45
C LEU A 305 19.25 -10.30 28.73
N ASP A 306 19.09 -9.62 29.88
CA ASP A 306 18.81 -10.26 31.17
C ASP A 306 17.71 -9.49 31.91
N ASN A 307 16.53 -10.09 32.11
CA ASN A 307 15.37 -9.40 32.67
C ASN A 307 14.96 -8.15 31.86
N ALA A 308 15.21 -8.16 30.54
CA ALA A 308 14.94 -7.03 29.65
C ALA A 308 13.58 -7.12 28.98
N THR A 309 13.15 -6.00 28.39
CA THR A 309 12.03 -5.97 27.43
C THR A 309 12.47 -5.31 26.13
N VAL A 310 12.29 -5.96 24.99
CA VAL A 310 12.50 -5.35 23.67
C VAL A 310 11.24 -5.52 22.84
N LYS A 311 10.74 -4.44 22.24
CA LYS A 311 9.51 -4.50 21.44
C LYS A 311 9.49 -3.60 20.21
N ASN A 312 8.64 -3.92 19.24
CA ASN A 312 8.35 -3.10 18.05
C ASN A 312 9.60 -2.72 17.25
N LEU A 313 10.51 -3.66 17.03
CA LEU A 313 11.82 -3.43 16.43
C LEU A 313 12.03 -4.37 15.25
N LYS A 314 12.51 -3.83 14.13
CA LYS A 314 13.01 -4.59 12.99
C LYS A 314 14.52 -4.44 12.92
N ILE A 315 15.25 -5.54 12.84
CA ILE A 315 16.66 -5.57 12.50
C ILE A 315 16.76 -6.11 11.08
N SER A 316 17.25 -5.28 10.16
CA SER A 316 17.29 -5.61 8.74
C SER A 316 18.70 -5.45 8.18
N ASP A 317 19.02 -6.26 7.18
CA ASP A 317 20.24 -6.19 6.38
C ASP A 317 21.54 -6.09 7.21
N SER A 318 21.53 -6.69 8.40
CA SER A 318 22.63 -6.61 9.34
C SER A 318 23.60 -7.78 9.16
N SER A 319 24.87 -7.57 9.48
CA SER A 319 25.91 -8.58 9.29
C SER A 319 26.86 -8.73 10.48
N ILE A 320 27.31 -9.96 10.71
CA ILE A 320 28.41 -10.27 11.63
C ILE A 320 29.43 -11.14 10.90
N TYR A 321 30.64 -10.61 10.74
CA TYR A 321 31.80 -11.34 10.26
C TYR A 321 32.74 -11.66 11.42
N VAL A 322 33.19 -12.90 11.49
CA VAL A 322 34.08 -13.37 12.57
C VAL A 322 35.37 -13.98 12.02
N SER A 323 36.50 -13.49 12.51
CA SER A 323 37.86 -13.92 12.19
C SER A 323 38.69 -14.25 13.45
N GLY A 324 39.77 -15.01 13.29
CA GLY A 324 40.68 -15.42 14.37
C GLY A 324 40.38 -16.77 15.04
N ASN A 325 41.26 -17.20 15.95
CA ASN A 325 41.33 -18.58 16.43
C ASN A 325 40.50 -18.90 17.69
N ASN A 326 39.87 -17.91 18.34
CA ASN A 326 39.06 -18.07 19.57
C ASN A 326 37.64 -17.52 19.36
N ILE A 327 36.75 -18.30 18.75
CA ILE A 327 35.46 -17.79 18.25
C ILE A 327 34.39 -17.71 19.36
N SER A 328 33.48 -16.74 19.23
CA SER A 328 32.25 -16.61 20.02
C SER A 328 31.47 -17.91 20.23
N LYS A 329 30.81 -18.05 21.37
CA LYS A 329 29.91 -19.17 21.70
C LYS A 329 28.48 -18.94 21.21
N ASN A 330 28.02 -17.70 21.14
CA ASN A 330 26.63 -17.38 20.80
C ASN A 330 26.56 -16.19 19.84
N ILE A 331 25.88 -16.35 18.70
CA ILE A 331 25.75 -15.31 17.67
C ILE A 331 24.28 -15.18 17.26
N GLY A 332 23.75 -13.97 17.28
CA GLY A 332 22.48 -13.63 16.61
C GLY A 332 22.29 -12.14 16.43
N ALA A 333 21.31 -11.73 15.63
CA ALA A 333 21.16 -10.33 15.24
C ALA A 333 20.77 -9.43 16.42
N LEU A 334 19.78 -9.85 17.22
CA LEU A 334 19.33 -9.07 18.38
C LEU A 334 20.26 -9.27 19.56
N ALA A 335 20.60 -10.51 19.89
CA ALA A 335 21.44 -10.79 21.05
C ALA A 335 22.28 -12.06 20.90
N GLY A 336 23.43 -12.10 21.58
CA GLY A 336 24.12 -13.37 21.78
C GLY A 336 23.33 -14.28 22.71
N ILE A 337 22.96 -13.80 23.90
CA ILE A 337 22.14 -14.52 24.89
C ILE A 337 20.87 -13.74 25.22
N ILE A 338 19.75 -14.46 25.36
CA ILE A 338 18.51 -13.94 25.93
C ILE A 338 18.17 -14.74 27.19
N ASN A 339 18.04 -14.04 28.32
CA ASN A 339 17.73 -14.60 29.62
C ASN A 339 16.61 -13.83 30.33
N ASN A 340 15.63 -14.56 30.87
CA ASN A 340 14.52 -14.02 31.67
C ASN A 340 13.79 -12.80 31.06
N SER A 341 13.72 -12.72 29.73
CA SER A 341 13.34 -11.49 29.01
C SER A 341 12.01 -11.62 28.26
N THR A 342 11.43 -10.47 27.93
CA THR A 342 10.19 -10.37 27.14
C THR A 342 10.46 -9.70 25.80
N LEU A 343 10.12 -10.39 24.70
CA LEU A 343 10.22 -9.86 23.34
C LEU A 343 8.84 -9.79 22.69
N GLU A 344 8.53 -8.67 22.03
CA GLU A 344 7.23 -8.46 21.39
C GLU A 344 7.39 -7.74 20.04
N ASN A 345 6.74 -8.24 18.97
CA ASN A 345 6.71 -7.56 17.66
C ASN A 345 8.13 -7.29 17.11
N ILE A 346 8.94 -8.35 17.02
CA ILE A 346 10.32 -8.28 16.53
C ILE A 346 10.44 -8.97 15.17
N ILE A 347 11.09 -8.29 14.22
CA ILE A 347 11.51 -8.89 12.95
C ILE A 347 13.03 -8.86 12.88
N VAL A 348 13.63 -9.99 12.52
CA VAL A 348 14.99 -10.05 12.00
C VAL A 348 14.90 -10.54 10.56
N GLU A 349 15.34 -9.73 9.60
CA GLU A 349 15.31 -10.09 8.19
C GLU A 349 16.70 -9.95 7.56
N ASN A 350 17.01 -10.84 6.62
CA ASN A 350 18.25 -10.81 5.84
C ASN A 350 19.53 -10.77 6.69
N PHE A 351 19.54 -11.41 7.86
CA PHE A 351 20.73 -11.43 8.70
C PHE A 351 21.84 -12.27 8.05
N LYS A 352 23.07 -11.74 8.06
CA LYS A 352 24.24 -12.38 7.47
C LYS A 352 25.25 -12.73 8.54
N VAL A 353 25.76 -13.95 8.49
CA VAL A 353 26.86 -14.41 9.36
C VAL A 353 27.87 -15.15 8.52
N SER A 354 29.15 -14.82 8.67
CA SER A 354 30.24 -15.51 7.98
C SER A 354 31.50 -15.59 8.83
N PHE A 355 32.33 -16.58 8.53
CA PHE A 355 33.56 -16.90 9.26
C PHE A 355 34.75 -16.93 8.30
N GLU A 356 35.93 -16.44 8.73
CA GLU A 356 37.15 -16.49 7.92
C GLU A 356 37.68 -17.92 7.73
N ASN A 357 37.77 -18.70 8.81
CA ASN A 357 38.31 -20.07 8.79
C ASN A 357 37.36 -21.04 9.52
N PRO A 358 36.47 -21.74 8.80
CA PRO A 358 35.49 -22.65 9.41
C PRO A 358 36.10 -23.91 10.04
N SER A 359 37.36 -24.24 9.72
CA SER A 359 38.02 -25.49 10.12
C SER A 359 38.20 -25.70 11.63
N TYR A 360 37.93 -24.67 12.45
CA TYR A 360 38.04 -24.69 13.91
C TYR A 360 36.68 -24.77 14.63
N LEU A 361 35.57 -24.84 13.88
CA LEU A 361 34.19 -24.88 14.39
C LEU A 361 33.86 -26.30 14.90
N ASN A 362 34.35 -26.66 16.09
CA ASN A 362 34.02 -27.93 16.74
C ASN A 362 32.76 -27.76 17.61
N ASP A 363 31.56 -28.20 17.19
CA ASP A 363 30.34 -28.50 18.01
C ASP A 363 29.93 -27.53 19.16
N THR A 364 30.41 -26.27 19.18
CA THR A 364 30.38 -25.42 20.39
C THR A 364 29.78 -24.03 20.17
N ILE A 365 29.43 -23.68 18.93
CA ILE A 365 28.89 -22.36 18.61
C ILE A 365 27.39 -22.46 18.31
N ASN A 366 26.62 -21.62 19.00
CA ASN A 366 25.19 -21.46 18.81
C ASN A 366 24.96 -20.26 17.89
N VAL A 367 24.40 -20.49 16.71
CA VAL A 367 24.09 -19.44 15.73
C VAL A 367 22.59 -19.45 15.46
N GLY A 368 21.93 -18.36 15.84
CA GLY A 368 20.51 -18.16 15.56
C GLY A 368 20.26 -16.81 14.92
N ALA A 369 19.26 -16.70 14.03
CA ALA A 369 19.00 -15.43 13.36
C ALA A 369 18.58 -14.36 14.38
N LEU A 370 17.71 -14.71 15.34
CA LEU A 370 17.33 -13.81 16.42
C LEU A 370 18.40 -13.74 17.51
N ALA A 371 18.79 -14.90 18.05
CA ALA A 371 19.80 -14.99 19.09
C ALA A 371 20.60 -16.29 19.06
N GLY A 372 21.83 -16.24 19.55
CA GLY A 372 22.66 -17.45 19.68
C GLY A 372 22.08 -18.45 20.67
N SER A 373 21.74 -18.01 21.88
CA SER A 373 21.13 -18.84 22.92
C SER A 373 19.98 -18.14 23.63
N ILE A 374 18.95 -18.91 24.00
CA ILE A 374 17.87 -18.48 24.90
C ILE A 374 17.79 -19.39 26.12
N GLU A 375 17.73 -18.80 27.32
CA GLU A 375 17.75 -19.50 28.60
C GLU A 375 16.88 -18.83 29.68
N GLY A 376 16.57 -19.55 30.76
CA GLY A 376 15.70 -19.03 31.83
C GLY A 376 14.23 -19.00 31.44
N ASN A 377 13.47 -18.01 31.95
CA ASN A 377 12.03 -17.87 31.75
C ASN A 377 11.70 -16.72 30.79
N ASN A 378 11.41 -17.01 29.52
CA ASN A 378 11.21 -15.99 28.49
C ASN A 378 9.80 -15.97 27.94
N LYS A 379 9.36 -14.79 27.48
CA LYS A 379 8.10 -14.58 26.77
C LYS A 379 8.37 -13.98 25.40
N LEU A 380 7.89 -14.64 24.36
CA LEU A 380 8.05 -14.23 22.97
C LEU A 380 6.67 -14.02 22.36
N SER A 381 6.43 -12.86 21.76
CA SER A 381 5.20 -12.61 21.03
C SER A 381 5.48 -11.98 19.68
N ASN A 382 4.88 -12.53 18.62
CA ASN A 382 4.93 -11.95 17.28
C ASN A 382 6.38 -11.73 16.79
N ILE A 383 7.13 -12.83 16.67
CA ILE A 383 8.54 -12.83 16.32
C ILE A 383 8.74 -13.58 15.00
N ILE A 384 9.38 -12.93 14.03
CA ILE A 384 9.88 -13.59 12.82
C ILE A 384 11.37 -13.31 12.70
N SER A 385 12.16 -14.34 12.42
CA SER A 385 13.59 -14.18 12.15
C SER A 385 14.06 -15.00 10.96
N SER A 386 14.97 -14.44 10.17
CA SER A 386 15.59 -15.14 9.06
C SER A 386 17.05 -14.73 8.83
N PHE A 387 17.82 -15.68 8.31
CA PHE A 387 19.08 -15.39 7.65
C PHE A 387 18.83 -15.05 6.18
N THR A 388 19.83 -14.52 5.48
CA THR A 388 19.81 -14.58 4.00
C THR A 388 19.95 -16.01 3.50
N LYS A 389 19.39 -16.30 2.32
CA LYS A 389 19.49 -17.63 1.68
C LYS A 389 20.94 -18.11 1.54
N ASP A 390 21.87 -17.23 1.16
CA ASP A 390 23.28 -17.57 0.99
C ASP A 390 23.97 -17.88 2.32
N THR A 391 23.60 -17.15 3.38
CA THR A 391 24.08 -17.43 4.75
C THR A 391 23.59 -18.80 5.22
N GLU A 392 22.33 -19.17 4.98
CA GLU A 392 21.83 -20.51 5.35
C GLU A 392 22.63 -21.62 4.66
N ILE A 393 22.91 -21.47 3.36
CA ILE A 393 23.69 -22.44 2.59
C ILE A 393 25.11 -22.55 3.13
N LEU A 394 25.75 -21.42 3.46
CA LEU A 394 27.10 -21.39 4.01
C LEU A 394 27.13 -22.11 5.37
N LEU A 395 26.30 -21.68 6.31
CA LEU A 395 26.30 -22.17 7.68
C LEU A 395 25.86 -23.64 7.80
N SER A 396 24.96 -24.11 6.92
CA SER A 396 24.50 -25.51 6.92
C SER A 396 25.60 -26.54 6.62
N LYS A 397 26.73 -26.10 6.05
CA LYS A 397 27.90 -26.94 5.76
C LYS A 397 28.86 -27.03 6.94
N GLU A 398 28.65 -26.19 7.95
CA GLU A 398 29.51 -26.07 9.12
C GLU A 398 28.96 -26.88 10.30
N ASN A 399 29.86 -27.27 11.20
CA ASN A 399 29.49 -28.05 12.38
C ASN A 399 29.04 -27.12 13.53
N LEU A 400 27.80 -26.61 13.43
CA LEU A 400 27.22 -25.59 14.30
C LEU A 400 25.87 -26.02 14.90
N TYR A 401 25.52 -25.44 16.05
CA TYR A 401 24.12 -25.41 16.48
C TYR A 401 23.41 -24.26 15.77
N LEU A 402 22.93 -24.52 14.56
CA LEU A 402 22.29 -23.56 13.66
C LEU A 402 20.77 -23.64 13.76
N GLY A 403 20.10 -22.50 14.02
CA GLY A 403 18.64 -22.42 13.94
C GLY A 403 18.14 -21.10 13.35
N SER A 404 17.03 -21.13 12.61
CA SER A 404 16.44 -19.93 12.00
C SER A 404 15.84 -18.94 13.01
N VAL A 405 15.77 -19.32 14.29
CA VAL A 405 15.44 -18.43 15.42
C VAL A 405 16.56 -18.42 16.45
N PHE A 406 16.84 -19.59 17.02
CA PHE A 406 17.84 -19.76 18.07
C PHE A 406 18.88 -20.80 17.70
N GLY A 407 20.15 -20.54 18.00
CA GLY A 407 21.17 -21.59 17.92
C GLY A 407 20.92 -22.67 18.98
N LYS A 408 20.62 -22.27 20.22
CA LYS A 408 20.29 -23.16 21.33
C LYS A 408 19.14 -22.61 22.18
N ALA A 409 18.27 -23.50 22.66
CA ALA A 409 17.22 -23.16 23.61
C ALA A 409 17.28 -24.04 24.87
N SER A 410 17.08 -23.42 26.02
CA SER A 410 16.95 -24.08 27.32
C SER A 410 16.02 -23.28 28.24
N GLY A 411 15.51 -23.90 29.31
CA GLY A 411 14.59 -23.22 30.24
C GLY A 411 13.13 -23.22 29.77
N SER A 412 12.33 -22.30 30.34
CA SER A 412 10.91 -22.13 30.04
C SER A 412 10.71 -21.00 29.03
N ILE A 413 10.12 -21.29 27.88
CA ILE A 413 9.92 -20.32 26.80
C ILE A 413 8.44 -20.35 26.43
N GLU A 414 7.75 -19.24 26.68
CA GLU A 414 6.34 -19.04 26.33
C GLU A 414 6.25 -18.28 25.01
N THR A 415 5.45 -18.78 24.07
CA THR A 415 5.25 -18.15 22.76
C THR A 415 3.79 -17.76 22.55
N TYR A 416 3.57 -16.55 22.05
CA TYR A 416 2.25 -15.99 21.79
C TYR A 416 2.15 -15.42 20.37
N GLY A 417 0.98 -15.53 19.75
CA GLY A 417 0.79 -15.09 18.37
C GLY A 417 1.66 -15.91 17.39
N LEU A 418 2.26 -15.24 16.41
CA LEU A 418 3.15 -15.87 15.44
C LEU A 418 4.61 -15.79 15.91
N VAL A 419 5.20 -16.92 16.31
CA VAL A 419 6.64 -17.04 16.57
C VAL A 419 7.21 -18.07 15.61
N SER A 420 8.07 -17.63 14.69
CA SER A 420 8.58 -18.52 13.64
C SER A 420 9.93 -18.07 13.10
N GLY A 421 10.74 -19.03 12.67
CA GLY A 421 11.84 -18.78 11.75
C GLY A 421 11.33 -18.75 10.30
N ASN A 422 12.09 -18.15 9.39
CA ASN A 422 11.81 -18.22 7.97
C ASN A 422 13.01 -18.78 7.21
N SER A 423 13.10 -20.11 7.12
CA SER A 423 14.14 -20.75 6.31
C SER A 423 13.82 -20.65 4.82
N HIS A 424 14.73 -20.03 4.06
CA HIS A 424 14.53 -19.70 2.64
C HIS A 424 14.92 -20.84 1.70
N ASN A 425 15.60 -21.88 2.20
CA ASN A 425 16.08 -22.99 1.39
C ASN A 425 15.15 -24.20 1.48
N SER A 426 14.55 -24.59 0.35
CA SER A 426 13.72 -25.80 0.25
C SER A 426 14.52 -27.10 0.39
N ASP A 427 15.78 -27.08 -0.04
CA ASP A 427 16.63 -28.26 -0.15
C ASP A 427 17.46 -28.46 1.12
N PHE A 428 17.73 -27.38 1.84
CA PHE A 428 18.50 -27.34 3.10
C PHE A 428 17.75 -26.55 4.17
N LYS A 429 16.52 -26.98 4.48
CA LYS A 429 15.69 -26.35 5.51
C LYS A 429 16.37 -26.52 6.88
N ILE A 430 16.71 -25.41 7.52
CA ILE A 430 17.24 -25.42 8.89
C ILE A 430 16.10 -25.45 9.92
N SER A 431 16.33 -26.11 11.06
CA SER A 431 15.41 -26.09 12.19
C SER A 431 15.26 -24.66 12.76
N ALA A 432 14.16 -24.37 13.45
CA ALA A 432 14.02 -23.08 14.15
C ALA A 432 14.99 -22.96 15.33
N ILE A 433 15.29 -24.09 15.98
CA ILE A 433 16.21 -24.21 17.09
C ILE A 433 17.26 -25.25 16.72
N GLY A 434 18.54 -24.88 16.74
CA GLY A 434 19.64 -25.80 16.41
C GLY A 434 19.79 -26.91 17.44
N LYS A 435 19.96 -26.53 18.71
CA LYS A 435 19.99 -27.44 19.87
C LYS A 435 18.88 -27.12 20.85
N ASN A 436 17.89 -28.00 20.95
CA ASN A 436 16.75 -27.79 21.84
C ASN A 436 16.88 -28.65 23.12
N ASN A 437 17.27 -28.01 24.22
CA ASN A 437 17.27 -28.59 25.56
C ASN A 437 16.02 -28.17 26.38
N SER A 438 15.02 -27.59 25.72
CA SER A 438 13.74 -27.18 26.32
C SER A 438 12.59 -28.01 25.75
N THR A 439 11.35 -27.73 26.16
CA THR A 439 10.14 -28.36 25.61
C THR A 439 9.47 -27.54 24.50
N ILE A 440 10.00 -26.37 24.15
CA ILE A 440 9.36 -25.49 23.16
C ILE A 440 9.50 -26.05 21.75
N SER A 441 8.46 -25.87 20.94
CA SER A 441 8.50 -26.13 19.50
C SER A 441 8.24 -24.82 18.77
N ILE A 442 9.14 -24.45 17.86
CA ILE A 442 9.01 -23.24 17.04
C ILE A 442 9.05 -23.67 15.57
N ALA A 443 8.15 -23.11 14.78
CA ALA A 443 8.12 -23.37 13.34
C ALA A 443 9.35 -22.77 12.65
N SER A 444 9.82 -23.45 11.61
CA SER A 444 10.99 -23.03 10.82
C SER A 444 10.61 -22.33 9.50
N THR A 445 9.30 -22.24 9.21
CA THR A 445 8.76 -21.44 8.12
C THR A 445 7.56 -20.63 8.60
N ILE A 446 7.34 -19.48 7.98
CA ILE A 446 6.18 -18.62 8.28
C ILE A 446 4.86 -19.39 8.11
N LYS A 447 4.73 -20.20 7.05
CA LYS A 447 3.52 -20.98 6.78
C LYS A 447 3.16 -21.97 7.88
N GLU A 448 4.16 -22.67 8.41
CA GLU A 448 3.97 -23.59 9.53
C GLU A 448 3.67 -22.82 10.83
N GLY A 449 4.34 -21.68 11.04
CA GLY A 449 4.09 -20.82 12.20
C GLY A 449 2.67 -20.26 12.23
N ILE A 450 2.16 -19.79 11.09
CA ILE A 450 0.77 -19.30 10.95
C ILE A 450 -0.21 -20.42 11.28
N LYS A 451 0.01 -21.63 10.73
CA LYS A 451 -0.84 -22.78 11.02
C LYS A 451 -0.86 -23.08 12.53
N ASN A 452 0.31 -23.09 13.19
CA ASN A 452 0.40 -23.34 14.63
C ASN A 452 -0.31 -22.24 15.45
N ALA A 453 -0.23 -20.98 15.02
CA ALA A 453 -0.94 -19.88 15.67
C ALA A 453 -2.46 -20.00 15.51
N GLU A 454 -2.94 -20.43 14.34
CA GLU A 454 -4.37 -20.64 14.06
C GLU A 454 -5.01 -21.77 14.89
N GLU A 455 -4.22 -22.73 15.39
CA GLU A 455 -4.69 -23.82 16.24
C GLU A 455 -5.11 -23.35 17.65
N ASN A 456 -4.69 -22.15 18.07
CA ASN A 456 -5.05 -21.55 19.36
C ASN A 456 -5.72 -20.18 19.13
N SER A 457 -6.96 -19.99 19.58
CA SER A 457 -7.72 -18.75 19.30
C SER A 457 -7.04 -17.48 19.81
N THR A 458 -6.43 -17.50 21.00
CA THR A 458 -5.68 -16.35 21.53
C THR A 458 -4.46 -16.02 20.68
N ASN A 459 -3.71 -17.02 20.23
CA ASN A 459 -2.58 -16.79 19.32
C ASN A 459 -3.05 -16.31 17.95
N ASN A 460 -4.14 -16.85 17.42
CA ASN A 460 -4.72 -16.38 16.18
C ASN A 460 -5.11 -14.89 16.24
N ASP A 461 -5.76 -14.47 17.34
CA ASP A 461 -6.14 -13.06 17.54
C ASP A 461 -4.91 -12.15 17.67
N LEU A 462 -3.92 -12.55 18.47
CA LEU A 462 -2.66 -11.80 18.63
C LEU A 462 -1.90 -11.68 17.29
N MET A 463 -1.87 -12.75 16.50
CA MET A 463 -1.25 -12.77 15.18
C MET A 463 -1.99 -11.84 14.20
N ASN A 464 -3.31 -11.98 14.04
CA ASN A 464 -4.09 -11.17 13.10
C ASN A 464 -4.14 -9.68 13.48
N ASN A 465 -4.02 -9.38 14.78
CA ASN A 465 -3.90 -8.00 15.25
C ASN A 465 -2.53 -7.39 14.94
N ALA A 466 -1.45 -8.17 14.84
CA ALA A 466 -0.10 -7.66 14.64
C ALA A 466 0.35 -7.70 13.17
N PHE A 467 0.05 -8.79 12.46
CA PHE A 467 0.55 -9.08 11.13
C PHE A 467 -0.44 -8.80 10.01
N VAL A 468 0.11 -8.49 8.83
CA VAL A 468 -0.56 -8.63 7.54
C VAL A 468 -0.06 -9.92 6.92
N ILE A 469 -0.97 -10.84 6.59
CA ILE A 469 -0.64 -12.18 6.11
C ILE A 469 -1.07 -12.31 4.65
N ASN A 470 -0.21 -12.89 3.81
CA ASN A 470 -0.57 -13.17 2.42
C ASN A 470 -1.53 -14.36 2.30
N GLN A 471 -2.34 -14.38 1.23
CA GLN A 471 -3.38 -15.40 1.02
C GLN A 471 -2.85 -16.85 1.02
N ASP A 472 -1.64 -17.08 0.49
CA ASP A 472 -0.99 -18.40 0.46
C ASP A 472 -0.29 -18.78 1.79
N LYS A 473 -0.30 -17.84 2.76
CA LYS A 473 0.31 -17.92 4.08
C LYS A 473 1.82 -18.17 4.05
N THR A 474 2.52 -17.79 2.98
CA THR A 474 3.98 -17.95 2.90
C THR A 474 4.75 -16.76 3.47
N THR A 475 4.09 -15.62 3.63
CA THR A 475 4.67 -14.37 4.11
C THR A 475 3.74 -13.71 5.13
N ALA A 476 4.34 -13.05 6.11
CA ALA A 476 3.66 -12.29 7.15
C ALA A 476 4.56 -11.12 7.56
N GLU A 477 4.01 -9.90 7.52
CA GLU A 477 4.72 -8.68 7.88
C GLU A 477 4.04 -8.00 9.05
N LEU A 478 4.81 -7.51 10.02
CA LEU A 478 4.25 -6.72 11.11
C LEU A 478 3.71 -5.39 10.54
N SER A 479 2.41 -5.16 10.72
CA SER A 479 1.70 -4.01 10.14
C SER A 479 2.28 -2.66 10.56
N GLY A 480 2.93 -2.57 11.73
CA GLY A 480 3.58 -1.33 12.18
C GLY A 480 4.78 -0.89 11.34
N PHE A 481 5.39 -1.79 10.54
CA PHE A 481 6.45 -1.45 9.58
C PHE A 481 5.93 -1.14 8.17
N LEU A 482 4.61 -1.27 7.95
CA LEU A 482 3.97 -1.01 6.66
C LEU A 482 3.13 0.27 6.73
N ILE A 483 2.83 0.81 5.56
CA ILE A 483 1.99 1.99 5.37
C ILE A 483 0.56 1.53 5.04
N PRO A 484 -0.47 1.95 5.81
CA PRO A 484 -1.85 1.64 5.46
C PRO A 484 -2.29 2.38 4.20
N TYR A 485 -3.12 1.73 3.41
CA TYR A 485 -3.85 2.30 2.28
C TYR A 485 -5.34 2.04 2.46
N PHE A 486 -6.16 3.04 2.13
CA PHE A 486 -7.61 2.99 2.28
C PHE A 486 -8.24 2.88 0.90
N ALA A 487 -8.76 1.69 0.57
CA ALA A 487 -9.52 1.50 -0.66
C ALA A 487 -10.79 2.34 -0.63
N GLU A 488 -11.14 2.92 -1.78
CA GLU A 488 -12.29 3.79 -1.96
C GLU A 488 -13.20 3.23 -3.05
N ASP A 489 -14.50 3.38 -2.84
CA ASP A 489 -15.49 3.10 -3.87
C ASP A 489 -15.75 4.37 -4.69
N TYR A 490 -16.02 4.19 -5.98
CA TYR A 490 -16.27 5.29 -6.91
C TYR A 490 -17.64 5.15 -7.55
N VAL A 491 -18.31 6.30 -7.73
CA VAL A 491 -19.51 6.42 -8.54
C VAL A 491 -19.24 7.47 -9.60
N ILE A 492 -19.33 7.08 -10.87
CA ILE A 492 -19.11 7.96 -12.01
C ILE A 492 -20.33 7.94 -12.93
N GLU A 493 -20.65 9.07 -13.55
CA GLU A 493 -21.64 9.11 -14.63
C GLU A 493 -20.99 8.61 -15.92
N TYR A 494 -21.76 7.91 -16.75
CA TYR A 494 -21.30 7.45 -18.06
C TYR A 494 -20.83 8.61 -18.93
N ASP A 495 -19.56 8.59 -19.34
CA ASP A 495 -18.92 9.63 -20.15
C ASP A 495 -18.38 9.12 -21.50
N GLY A 496 -18.69 7.87 -21.86
CA GLY A 496 -18.25 7.22 -23.10
C GLY A 496 -16.78 6.76 -23.11
N LYS A 497 -16.01 7.03 -22.05
CA LYS A 497 -14.58 6.70 -21.96
C LYS A 497 -14.34 5.39 -21.21
N ASN A 498 -13.20 4.77 -21.50
CA ASN A 498 -12.69 3.68 -20.66
C ASN A 498 -11.93 4.30 -19.48
N HIS A 499 -12.26 3.84 -18.28
CA HIS A 499 -11.58 4.17 -17.04
C HIS A 499 -10.93 2.93 -16.45
N THR A 500 -9.84 3.13 -15.71
CA THR A 500 -9.33 2.13 -14.76
C THR A 500 -9.57 2.61 -13.33
N TYR A 501 -9.49 1.69 -12.36
CA TYR A 501 -9.58 2.09 -10.95
C TYR A 501 -8.47 3.05 -10.55
N GLN A 502 -7.24 2.87 -11.07
CA GLN A 502 -6.12 3.75 -10.77
C GLN A 502 -6.30 5.16 -11.32
N ASP A 503 -6.94 5.31 -12.49
CA ASP A 503 -7.28 6.62 -13.02
C ASP A 503 -8.23 7.37 -12.08
N LEU A 504 -9.27 6.67 -11.59
CA LEU A 504 -10.25 7.21 -10.65
C LEU A 504 -9.66 7.50 -9.27
N ALA A 505 -8.72 6.66 -8.83
CA ALA A 505 -8.07 6.78 -7.54
C ALA A 505 -6.92 7.80 -7.54
N SER A 506 -6.46 8.26 -8.70
CA SER A 506 -5.40 9.25 -8.83
C SER A 506 -5.95 10.67 -8.89
N THR A 507 -5.13 11.64 -8.49
CA THR A 507 -5.39 13.08 -8.63
C THR A 507 -4.12 13.77 -9.15
N PRO A 508 -4.18 15.05 -9.53
CA PRO A 508 -2.97 15.78 -9.92
C PRO A 508 -1.86 15.83 -8.84
N TRP A 509 -2.19 15.57 -7.57
CA TRP A 509 -1.29 15.56 -6.41
C TRP A 509 -1.19 14.19 -5.71
N PHE A 510 -1.74 13.13 -6.29
CA PHE A 510 -1.68 11.77 -5.75
C PHE A 510 -1.67 10.73 -6.88
N THR A 511 -0.73 9.80 -6.87
CA THR A 511 -0.64 8.74 -7.89
C THR A 511 -0.93 7.38 -7.26
N ALA A 512 -2.08 6.78 -7.57
CA ALA A 512 -2.50 5.52 -6.96
C ALA A 512 -1.57 4.34 -7.33
N ASP A 513 -0.96 4.37 -8.51
CA ASP A 513 -0.03 3.34 -8.99
C ASP A 513 1.22 3.18 -8.10
N ASP A 514 1.57 4.19 -7.31
CA ASP A 514 2.68 4.09 -6.36
C ASP A 514 2.37 3.15 -5.18
N TYR A 515 1.09 2.86 -4.93
CA TYR A 515 0.59 2.17 -3.73
C TYR A 515 -0.06 0.82 -4.05
N ILE A 516 -0.83 0.76 -5.14
CA ILE A 516 -1.69 -0.38 -5.48
C ILE A 516 -1.49 -0.85 -6.93
N THR A 517 -1.77 -2.12 -7.15
CA THR A 517 -1.96 -2.72 -8.46
C THR A 517 -3.36 -3.34 -8.55
N THR A 518 -3.86 -3.51 -9.76
CA THR A 518 -5.19 -4.10 -9.99
C THR A 518 -5.09 -5.19 -11.04
N ASN A 519 -5.97 -6.19 -10.95
CA ASN A 519 -6.33 -6.95 -12.15
C ASN A 519 -7.12 -5.96 -13.01
N HIS A 520 -6.76 -5.72 -14.27
CA HIS A 520 -7.29 -4.60 -15.06
C HIS A 520 -8.63 -4.91 -15.78
N PRO A 521 -9.84 -4.66 -15.21
CA PRO A 521 -11.05 -4.51 -16.02
C PRO A 521 -11.15 -3.06 -16.50
N TYR A 522 -11.38 -2.86 -17.80
CA TYR A 522 -11.81 -1.56 -18.30
C TYR A 522 -13.25 -1.29 -17.85
N ILE A 523 -13.46 -0.12 -17.25
CA ILE A 523 -14.76 0.33 -16.74
C ILE A 523 -15.29 1.37 -17.72
N LYS A 524 -16.44 1.10 -18.33
CA LYS A 524 -17.04 2.02 -19.31
C LYS A 524 -18.56 2.04 -19.21
N ASN A 525 -19.21 0.91 -19.46
CA ASN A 525 -20.67 0.86 -19.53
C ASN A 525 -21.33 0.97 -18.15
N VAL A 526 -22.61 1.34 -18.13
CA VAL A 526 -23.42 1.36 -16.91
C VAL A 526 -23.42 -0.01 -16.24
N GLY A 527 -23.17 -0.02 -14.95
CA GLY A 527 -23.04 -1.25 -14.17
C GLY A 527 -22.26 -1.06 -12.89
N SER A 528 -22.12 -2.15 -12.14
CA SER A 528 -21.31 -2.22 -10.94
C SER A 528 -20.17 -3.21 -11.16
N TYR A 529 -18.96 -2.77 -10.86
CA TYR A 529 -17.72 -3.49 -11.11
C TYR A 529 -16.99 -3.68 -9.79
N ASP A 530 -16.70 -4.93 -9.44
CA ASP A 530 -15.84 -5.28 -8.31
C ASP A 530 -14.40 -5.37 -8.82
N ILE A 531 -13.51 -4.57 -8.23
CA ILE A 531 -12.12 -4.43 -8.65
C ILE A 531 -11.22 -5.05 -7.60
N ASP A 532 -10.48 -6.09 -7.99
CA ASP A 532 -9.46 -6.70 -7.15
C ASP A 532 -8.22 -5.83 -7.08
N LEU A 533 -7.87 -5.41 -5.87
CA LEU A 533 -6.72 -4.58 -5.56
C LEU A 533 -5.65 -5.42 -4.85
N SER A 534 -4.39 -5.20 -5.20
CA SER A 534 -3.22 -5.77 -4.53
C SER A 534 -2.28 -4.65 -4.10
N ALA A 535 -1.83 -4.69 -2.84
CA ALA A 535 -0.88 -3.72 -2.32
C ALA A 535 0.54 -4.07 -2.83
N ASN A 536 1.37 -3.05 -3.03
CA ASN A 536 2.80 -3.27 -3.20
C ASN A 536 3.41 -3.70 -1.85
N ARG A 537 3.70 -5.01 -1.72
CA ARG A 537 3.85 -5.72 -0.44
C ARG A 537 5.05 -5.29 0.39
N ASP A 538 6.08 -4.72 -0.25
CA ASP A 538 7.28 -4.30 0.45
C ASP A 538 7.04 -3.07 1.34
N LYS A 539 5.90 -2.37 1.14
CA LYS A 539 5.64 -1.08 1.81
C LYS A 539 4.21 -0.89 2.27
N PHE A 540 3.21 -1.49 1.63
CA PHE A 540 1.80 -1.12 1.84
C PHE A 540 0.91 -2.30 2.20
N TYR A 541 -0.20 -1.98 2.88
CA TYR A 541 -1.30 -2.91 3.12
C TYR A 541 -2.64 -2.17 3.12
N PHE A 542 -3.74 -2.88 2.88
CA PHE A 542 -5.08 -2.33 3.01
C PHE A 542 -5.56 -2.36 4.44
N LEU A 543 -6.09 -1.23 4.91
CA LEU A 543 -6.78 -1.10 6.19
C LEU A 543 -8.25 -0.76 5.94
N SER A 544 -9.16 -1.67 6.29
CA SER A 544 -10.61 -1.45 6.16
C SER A 544 -11.15 -0.59 7.32
N GLY A 545 -12.37 -0.07 7.15
CA GLY A 545 -13.04 0.75 8.18
C GLY A 545 -13.30 0.03 9.51
N ASN A 546 -13.32 -1.30 9.53
CA ASN A 546 -13.42 -2.11 10.77
C ASN A 546 -12.04 -2.52 11.33
N GLY A 547 -10.94 -2.03 10.75
CA GLY A 547 -9.57 -2.28 11.23
C GLY A 547 -8.92 -3.57 10.72
N GLN A 548 -9.54 -4.29 9.77
CA GLN A 548 -8.93 -5.48 9.18
C GLN A 548 -7.78 -5.12 8.24
N LYS A 549 -6.75 -5.96 8.25
CA LYS A 549 -5.47 -5.76 7.55
C LYS A 549 -5.31 -6.83 6.49
N SER A 550 -4.92 -6.44 5.27
CA SER A 550 -4.74 -7.39 4.17
C SER A 550 -3.81 -6.85 3.09
N PHE A 551 -3.11 -7.74 2.37
CA PHE A 551 -2.38 -7.35 1.15
C PHE A 551 -3.27 -7.25 -0.09
N SER A 552 -4.52 -7.70 0.00
CA SER A 552 -5.51 -7.60 -1.06
C SER A 552 -6.81 -6.98 -0.56
N SER A 553 -7.50 -6.25 -1.41
CA SER A 553 -8.82 -5.67 -1.12
C SER A 553 -9.70 -5.72 -2.38
N THR A 554 -10.98 -5.44 -2.21
CA THR A 554 -11.92 -5.27 -3.32
C THR A 554 -12.56 -3.90 -3.18
N ALA A 555 -12.54 -3.11 -4.25
CA ALA A 555 -13.23 -1.84 -4.32
C ALA A 555 -14.34 -1.89 -5.37
N LYS A 556 -15.40 -1.11 -5.15
CA LYS A 556 -16.54 -1.05 -6.07
C LYS A 556 -16.48 0.22 -6.91
N VAL A 557 -16.65 0.07 -8.22
CA VAL A 557 -16.91 1.18 -9.14
C VAL A 557 -18.28 1.03 -9.75
N THR A 558 -19.11 2.07 -9.63
CA THR A 558 -20.47 2.10 -10.19
C THR A 558 -20.54 3.16 -11.27
N VAL A 559 -20.93 2.77 -12.47
CA VAL A 559 -21.19 3.69 -13.58
C VAL A 559 -22.70 3.92 -13.66
N THR A 560 -23.14 5.16 -13.44
CA THR A 560 -24.56 5.55 -13.53
C THR A 560 -24.90 6.04 -14.93
N PRO A 561 -26.14 5.84 -15.42
CA PRO A 561 -26.55 6.33 -16.73
C PRO A 561 -26.47 7.85 -16.83
N LYS A 562 -26.09 8.35 -18.01
CA LYS A 562 -26.16 9.78 -18.33
C LYS A 562 -27.56 10.19 -18.74
N ASN A 563 -28.07 11.29 -18.19
CA ASN A 563 -29.40 11.79 -18.56
C ASN A 563 -29.34 12.60 -19.87
N LEU A 564 -30.08 12.17 -20.89
CA LEU A 564 -30.22 12.87 -22.17
C LEU A 564 -31.35 13.91 -22.19
N GLY A 565 -32.24 13.89 -21.19
CA GLY A 565 -33.42 14.74 -21.16
C GLY A 565 -34.58 14.17 -21.99
N GLU A 566 -35.29 15.07 -22.69
CA GLU A 566 -36.48 14.73 -23.47
C GLU A 566 -36.12 14.35 -24.91
N ILE A 567 -36.54 13.17 -25.36
CA ILE A 567 -36.47 12.72 -26.75
C ILE A 567 -37.82 13.03 -27.40
N VAL A 568 -37.81 13.84 -28.46
CA VAL A 568 -39.02 14.28 -29.15
C VAL A 568 -39.17 13.55 -30.47
N ILE A 569 -40.19 12.69 -30.55
CA ILE A 569 -40.56 12.02 -31.78
C ILE A 569 -41.35 13.01 -32.64
N GLY A 570 -40.91 13.25 -33.88
CA GLY A 570 -41.59 14.16 -34.81
C GLY A 570 -42.89 13.56 -35.36
N ASP A 571 -43.81 14.42 -35.78
CA ASP A 571 -44.98 13.99 -36.56
C ASP A 571 -44.55 13.64 -37.98
N ILE A 572 -45.09 12.55 -38.54
CA ILE A 572 -44.76 12.05 -39.88
C ILE A 572 -46.05 11.92 -40.69
N THR A 573 -46.02 12.35 -41.95
CA THR A 573 -47.13 12.17 -42.90
C THR A 573 -46.66 11.29 -44.06
N LEU A 574 -47.32 10.16 -44.30
CA LEU A 574 -46.96 9.24 -45.38
C LEU A 574 -47.81 9.46 -46.63
N GLY A 575 -47.15 9.48 -47.79
CA GLY A 575 -47.76 9.48 -49.12
C GLY A 575 -48.07 8.06 -49.64
N GLN A 576 -48.96 7.97 -50.62
CA GLN A 576 -49.44 6.70 -51.16
C GLN A 576 -48.28 5.87 -51.76
N GLY A 577 -48.08 4.63 -51.27
CA GLY A 577 -47.02 3.72 -51.73
C GLY A 577 -45.70 3.77 -50.94
N ALA A 578 -45.65 4.46 -49.79
CA ALA A 578 -44.47 4.50 -48.92
C ALA A 578 -44.21 3.14 -48.22
N ASP A 579 -42.93 2.76 -48.11
CA ASP A 579 -42.47 1.61 -47.33
C ASP A 579 -42.40 1.97 -45.83
N LEU A 580 -42.83 1.06 -44.95
CA LEU A 580 -43.04 1.29 -43.51
C LEU A 580 -41.82 0.88 -42.66
N ASN A 581 -40.61 1.20 -43.14
CA ASN A 581 -39.37 0.94 -42.42
C ASN A 581 -38.89 2.21 -41.70
N LEU A 582 -39.39 2.45 -40.48
CA LEU A 582 -39.00 3.60 -39.66
C LEU A 582 -37.87 3.22 -38.70
N LEU A 583 -36.71 3.87 -38.84
CA LEU A 583 -35.61 3.74 -37.89
C LEU A 583 -35.68 4.83 -36.80
N PRO A 584 -35.25 4.56 -35.55
CA PRO A 584 -35.27 5.55 -34.48
C PRO A 584 -34.58 6.88 -34.84
N ASN A 585 -33.47 6.81 -35.59
CA ASN A 585 -32.68 7.96 -36.03
C ASN A 585 -33.41 8.88 -37.03
N GLU A 586 -34.38 8.36 -37.79
CA GLU A 586 -35.13 9.10 -38.81
C GLU A 586 -36.31 9.88 -38.23
N ILE A 587 -36.81 9.47 -37.07
CA ILE A 587 -38.05 9.98 -36.47
C ILE A 587 -37.82 10.91 -35.27
N ILE A 588 -36.58 10.99 -34.76
CA ILE A 588 -36.24 11.83 -33.62
C ILE A 588 -35.84 13.24 -34.09
N SER A 589 -36.72 14.20 -33.81
CA SER A 589 -36.61 15.58 -34.30
C SER A 589 -35.52 16.42 -33.63
N ASN A 590 -35.09 16.02 -32.43
CA ASN A 590 -34.09 16.74 -31.63
C ASN A 590 -32.77 15.98 -31.50
N LEU A 591 -32.48 15.02 -32.37
CA LEU A 591 -31.31 14.15 -32.30
C LEU A 591 -29.99 14.92 -32.09
N ASN A 592 -29.77 15.98 -32.88
CA ASN A 592 -28.57 16.83 -32.80
C ASN A 592 -28.45 17.65 -31.51
N LYS A 593 -29.50 17.67 -30.68
CA LYS A 593 -29.53 18.37 -29.39
C LYS A 593 -29.36 17.43 -28.20
N LEU A 594 -29.42 16.11 -28.42
CA LEU A 594 -29.23 15.13 -27.35
C LEU A 594 -27.75 15.13 -26.93
N PRO A 595 -27.44 15.20 -25.62
CA PRO A 595 -26.07 15.33 -25.13
C PRO A 595 -25.34 13.97 -25.10
N PHE A 596 -25.28 13.28 -26.25
CA PHE A 596 -24.50 12.05 -26.40
C PHE A 596 -23.02 12.28 -26.08
N CYS A 597 -22.36 11.25 -25.58
CA CYS A 597 -20.91 11.26 -25.44
C CYS A 597 -20.26 11.13 -26.83
N ASP A 598 -19.04 11.64 -26.97
CA ASP A 598 -18.33 11.61 -28.25
C ASP A 598 -18.18 10.18 -28.78
N GLY A 599 -18.63 9.95 -30.03
CA GLY A 599 -18.60 8.65 -30.68
C GLY A 599 -19.82 7.77 -30.41
N ASP A 600 -20.69 8.14 -29.48
CA ASP A 600 -21.97 7.46 -29.26
C ASP A 600 -23.07 8.05 -30.16
N SER A 601 -24.13 7.26 -30.34
CA SER A 601 -25.26 7.59 -31.19
C SER A 601 -26.58 7.11 -30.59
N ILE A 602 -27.66 7.41 -31.29
CA ILE A 602 -29.00 6.93 -30.96
C ILE A 602 -29.16 5.42 -30.98
N ASP A 603 -28.33 4.71 -31.76
CA ASP A 603 -28.35 3.26 -31.83
C ASP A 603 -27.90 2.64 -30.48
N ASP A 604 -27.08 3.35 -29.71
CA ASP A 604 -26.62 2.95 -28.37
C ASP A 604 -27.71 3.06 -27.29
N LEU A 605 -28.86 3.69 -27.62
CA LEU A 605 -30.04 3.67 -26.75
C LEU A 605 -30.74 2.31 -26.76
N ASN A 606 -30.41 1.43 -27.71
CA ASN A 606 -31.05 0.12 -27.90
C ASN A 606 -32.58 0.24 -27.96
N LEU A 607 -33.10 1.20 -28.73
CA LEU A 607 -34.54 1.46 -28.87
C LEU A 607 -35.14 0.71 -30.06
N VAL A 608 -36.43 0.36 -29.95
CA VAL A 608 -37.26 -0.21 -31.01
C VAL A 608 -38.45 0.72 -31.26
N VAL A 609 -38.76 0.98 -32.53
CA VAL A 609 -39.95 1.75 -32.92
C VAL A 609 -41.18 0.86 -32.86
N LYS A 610 -42.24 1.31 -32.17
CA LYS A 610 -43.56 0.68 -32.17
C LYS A 610 -44.62 1.67 -32.65
N LEU A 611 -45.51 1.17 -33.51
CA LEU A 611 -46.66 1.89 -34.03
C LEU A 611 -47.92 1.39 -33.34
N ASN A 612 -48.64 2.27 -32.65
CA ASN A 612 -49.90 1.96 -31.98
C ASN A 612 -51.05 2.63 -32.71
N LYS A 613 -52.01 1.85 -33.21
CA LYS A 613 -53.17 2.38 -33.95
C LYS A 613 -54.04 3.26 -33.05
N SER A 614 -54.46 4.42 -33.55
CA SER A 614 -55.40 5.28 -32.84
C SER A 614 -56.79 4.64 -32.82
N SER A 615 -57.38 4.54 -31.63
CA SER A 615 -58.76 4.10 -31.43
C SER A 615 -59.79 5.13 -31.90
N GLU A 616 -59.39 6.39 -32.05
CA GLU A 616 -60.29 7.51 -32.36
C GLU A 616 -60.27 7.89 -33.84
N LYS A 617 -59.18 7.62 -34.56
CA LYS A 617 -59.02 8.02 -35.97
C LYS A 617 -58.39 6.87 -36.79
N PRO A 618 -59.10 6.33 -37.81
CA PRO A 618 -58.68 5.14 -38.54
C PRO A 618 -57.39 5.29 -39.37
N ASN A 619 -56.88 6.51 -39.56
CA ASN A 619 -55.65 6.80 -40.32
C ASN A 619 -54.54 7.44 -39.45
N PHE A 620 -54.63 7.32 -38.13
CA PHE A 620 -53.63 7.87 -37.21
C PHE A 620 -52.99 6.74 -36.40
N TYR A 621 -51.67 6.79 -36.27
CA TYR A 621 -50.91 5.92 -35.38
C TYR A 621 -50.06 6.77 -34.44
N TYR A 622 -49.88 6.32 -33.21
CA TYR A 622 -48.92 6.89 -32.28
C TYR A 622 -47.59 6.17 -32.46
N ILE A 623 -46.53 6.95 -32.65
CA ILE A 623 -45.17 6.42 -32.69
C ILE A 623 -44.64 6.42 -31.26
N THR A 624 -44.18 5.26 -30.82
CA THR A 624 -43.54 5.06 -29.51
C THR A 624 -42.17 4.44 -29.70
N LEU A 625 -41.24 4.77 -28.81
CA LEU A 625 -39.94 4.13 -28.73
C LEU A 625 -39.92 3.30 -27.45
N GLU A 626 -39.50 2.05 -27.55
CA GLU A 626 -39.37 1.16 -26.40
C GLU A 626 -37.96 0.59 -26.30
N PRO A 627 -37.44 0.36 -25.09
CA PRO A 627 -36.19 -0.37 -24.92
C PRO A 627 -36.30 -1.75 -25.53
N LYS A 628 -35.26 -2.18 -26.25
CA LYS A 628 -35.13 -3.54 -26.73
C LYS A 628 -35.07 -4.49 -25.52
N GLU A 629 -35.89 -5.53 -25.56
CA GLU A 629 -36.02 -6.48 -24.45
C GLU A 629 -34.66 -7.10 -24.08
N GLY A 630 -34.30 -7.08 -22.80
CA GLY A 630 -33.01 -7.56 -22.29
C GLY A 630 -31.80 -6.65 -22.53
N SER A 631 -31.97 -5.45 -23.09
CA SER A 631 -30.89 -4.46 -23.22
C SER A 631 -30.77 -3.55 -22.00
N SER A 632 -29.54 -3.17 -21.67
CA SER A 632 -29.25 -2.07 -20.74
C SER A 632 -28.72 -0.90 -21.55
N SER A 633 -29.20 0.32 -21.25
CA SER A 633 -28.71 1.53 -21.89
C SER A 633 -27.75 2.27 -20.95
N ASN A 634 -26.72 2.88 -21.53
CA ASN A 634 -25.84 3.79 -20.82
C ASN A 634 -26.49 5.15 -20.54
N TYR A 635 -27.73 5.34 -20.98
CA TYR A 635 -28.45 6.60 -20.95
C TYR A 635 -29.82 6.46 -20.28
N THR A 636 -30.30 7.56 -19.70
CA THR A 636 -31.70 7.73 -19.28
C THR A 636 -32.33 8.88 -20.05
N TYR A 637 -33.63 8.78 -20.32
CA TYR A 637 -34.37 9.75 -21.14
C TYR A 637 -35.87 9.67 -20.88
N THR A 638 -36.60 10.74 -21.23
CA THR A 638 -38.07 10.76 -21.27
C THR A 638 -38.54 10.91 -22.71
N ILE A 639 -39.55 10.16 -23.14
CA ILE A 639 -40.06 10.20 -24.52
C ILE A 639 -41.28 11.10 -24.61
N LYS A 640 -41.28 12.02 -25.58
CA LYS A 640 -42.45 12.78 -26.02
C LYS A 640 -42.98 12.20 -27.33
N SER A 641 -44.20 11.68 -27.29
CA SER A 641 -44.84 10.97 -28.39
C SER A 641 -45.07 11.86 -29.61
N GLY A 642 -44.91 11.27 -30.81
CA GLY A 642 -45.29 11.87 -32.09
C GLY A 642 -46.41 11.05 -32.75
N SER A 643 -47.01 11.61 -33.80
CA SER A 643 -48.09 10.97 -34.57
C SER A 643 -47.65 10.67 -36.00
N LEU A 644 -48.01 9.48 -36.47
CA LEU A 644 -47.93 9.09 -37.87
C LEU A 644 -49.33 9.25 -38.48
N THR A 645 -49.43 10.04 -39.54
CA THR A 645 -50.67 10.35 -40.25
C THR A 645 -50.60 9.86 -41.69
N THR A 646 -51.70 9.28 -42.16
CA THR A 646 -51.82 8.84 -43.56
C THR A 646 -53.06 9.42 -44.21
N ASP A 647 -52.97 9.82 -45.47
CA ASP A 647 -54.12 10.31 -46.24
C ASP A 647 -55.00 9.16 -46.79
N PHE A 648 -54.63 7.93 -46.49
CA PHE A 648 -55.25 6.68 -46.94
C PHE A 648 -55.21 5.64 -45.80
N PRO A 649 -56.21 4.76 -45.66
CA PRO A 649 -56.20 3.73 -44.62
C PRO A 649 -55.06 2.73 -44.83
N ILE A 650 -54.28 2.46 -43.78
CA ILE A 650 -53.30 1.37 -43.77
C ILE A 650 -54.09 0.07 -43.63
N THR A 651 -54.26 -0.69 -44.72
CA THR A 651 -54.83 -2.04 -44.66
C THR A 651 -53.86 -2.97 -43.92
N GLU A 652 -54.29 -3.55 -42.81
CA GLU A 652 -53.56 -4.63 -42.14
C GLU A 652 -53.33 -5.76 -43.16
N PRO A 653 -52.12 -6.34 -43.24
CA PRO A 653 -51.90 -7.49 -44.11
C PRO A 653 -52.84 -8.60 -43.66
N SER A 654 -53.73 -9.04 -44.54
CA SER A 654 -54.44 -10.30 -44.36
C SER A 654 -53.37 -11.39 -44.18
N GLU A 655 -53.48 -12.20 -43.12
CA GLU A 655 -52.68 -13.41 -42.96
C GLU A 655 -52.63 -14.14 -44.32
N PRO A 656 -51.44 -14.58 -44.78
CA PRO A 656 -51.42 -15.41 -45.97
C PRO A 656 -52.18 -16.69 -45.64
N ASP A 657 -53.30 -16.90 -46.34
CA ASP A 657 -53.97 -18.18 -46.43
C ASP A 657 -52.91 -19.22 -46.84
N MET A 658 -52.37 -19.96 -45.87
CA MET A 658 -51.60 -21.17 -46.15
C MET A 658 -52.61 -22.26 -46.50
N ASN A 659 -53.11 -22.20 -47.73
CA ASN A 659 -53.72 -23.35 -48.37
C ASN A 659 -52.61 -24.36 -48.65
N ILE A 660 -52.67 -25.48 -47.94
CA ILE A 660 -51.77 -26.62 -48.06
C ILE A 660 -52.07 -27.30 -49.42
N ASP A 661 -51.10 -27.28 -50.34
CA ASP A 661 -51.11 -28.16 -51.51
C ASP A 661 -50.27 -29.42 -51.21
N PRO A 662 -50.86 -30.62 -51.17
CA PRO A 662 -50.18 -31.85 -50.80
C PRO A 662 -49.73 -32.62 -52.03
N ASP A 663 -48.78 -32.12 -52.82
CA ASP A 663 -47.97 -32.98 -53.68
C ASP A 663 -46.77 -32.25 -54.29
N PHE A 664 -45.63 -32.26 -53.60
CA PHE A 664 -44.34 -32.22 -54.29
C PHE A 664 -43.31 -33.05 -53.53
N SER A 665 -42.96 -34.17 -54.16
CA SER A 665 -42.06 -35.19 -53.67
C SER A 665 -40.60 -34.72 -53.67
N VAL A 666 -39.91 -35.15 -52.62
CA VAL A 666 -38.50 -34.88 -52.30
C VAL A 666 -37.56 -35.52 -53.33
N THR A 667 -36.62 -34.73 -53.86
CA THR A 667 -35.35 -35.27 -54.38
C THR A 667 -34.22 -34.85 -53.43
N PRO A 668 -33.46 -35.78 -52.85
CA PRO A 668 -32.40 -35.48 -51.90
C PRO A 668 -31.15 -34.96 -52.61
N GLN A 669 -30.75 -33.72 -52.31
CA GLN A 669 -29.40 -33.26 -52.62
C GLN A 669 -28.38 -33.82 -51.61
N THR A 670 -27.21 -34.12 -52.15
CA THR A 670 -26.13 -34.95 -51.64
C THR A 670 -25.54 -34.44 -50.31
N PRO A 671 -25.13 -35.33 -49.38
CA PRO A 671 -24.43 -34.92 -48.16
C PRO A 671 -23.06 -34.33 -48.49
N LEU A 672 -22.73 -33.17 -47.90
CA LEU A 672 -21.36 -32.68 -47.80
C LEU A 672 -20.50 -33.69 -47.01
N VAL A 673 -19.39 -34.10 -47.62
CA VAL A 673 -18.42 -35.06 -47.08
C VAL A 673 -17.79 -34.54 -45.78
N PRO A 674 -17.75 -35.32 -44.68
CA PRO A 674 -17.01 -34.94 -43.47
C PRO A 674 -15.50 -34.94 -43.71
N ALA A 675 -14.79 -33.95 -43.18
CA ALA A 675 -13.34 -33.88 -43.24
C ALA A 675 -12.67 -35.11 -42.59
N LYS A 676 -11.63 -35.64 -43.25
CA LYS A 676 -10.88 -36.84 -42.82
C LYS A 676 -10.16 -36.64 -41.48
N LYS A 677 -10.13 -37.69 -40.65
CA LYS A 677 -9.29 -37.84 -39.45
C LYS A 677 -7.82 -37.49 -39.72
N HIS A 678 -7.23 -36.63 -38.88
CA HIS A 678 -5.77 -36.44 -38.87
C HIS A 678 -5.10 -37.68 -38.24
N PRO A 679 -4.06 -38.30 -38.86
CA PRO A 679 -3.57 -39.63 -38.45
C PRO A 679 -2.90 -39.73 -37.07
N ASN A 680 -2.64 -38.61 -36.38
CA ASN A 680 -1.81 -38.57 -35.16
C ASN A 680 -2.54 -38.08 -33.89
N PHE A 681 -3.87 -38.00 -33.90
CA PHE A 681 -4.64 -37.45 -32.76
C PHE A 681 -4.47 -38.23 -31.43
N LYS A 682 -4.21 -39.54 -31.49
CA LYS A 682 -3.93 -40.36 -30.29
C LYS A 682 -2.54 -40.15 -29.69
N LYS A 683 -1.56 -39.66 -30.47
CA LYS A 683 -0.17 -39.49 -30.01
C LYS A 683 0.07 -38.15 -29.31
N ALA A 684 -0.73 -37.13 -29.60
CA ALA A 684 -0.64 -35.81 -28.96
C ALA A 684 -1.15 -35.79 -27.51
N LEU A 685 -2.08 -36.68 -27.14
CA LEU A 685 -2.69 -36.74 -25.81
C LEU A 685 -1.86 -37.50 -24.77
N SER A 686 -0.83 -38.24 -25.17
CA SER A 686 -0.01 -39.05 -24.26
C SER A 686 1.31 -38.40 -23.85
N ASP A 687 1.68 -37.25 -24.41
CA ASP A 687 3.04 -36.68 -24.26
C ASP A 687 3.09 -35.28 -23.59
N SER A 688 1.97 -34.77 -23.06
CA SER A 688 1.96 -33.45 -22.40
C SER A 688 2.22 -33.55 -20.90
N ARG A 689 3.45 -33.22 -20.49
CA ARG A 689 3.92 -32.97 -19.11
C ARG A 689 3.34 -31.67 -18.50
N CYS A 690 2.04 -31.42 -18.67
CA CYS A 690 1.39 -30.20 -18.16
C CYS A 690 0.03 -30.52 -17.55
N ASP A 691 -0.08 -30.39 -16.22
CA ASP A 691 -1.33 -30.60 -15.46
C ASP A 691 -2.49 -29.68 -15.90
N TYR A 692 -2.16 -28.53 -16.52
CA TYR A 692 -3.13 -27.59 -17.07
C TYR A 692 -3.88 -28.14 -18.30
N CYS A 693 -3.22 -28.97 -19.12
CA CYS A 693 -3.82 -29.59 -20.29
C CYS A 693 -4.77 -30.75 -19.91
N THR A 694 -4.46 -31.48 -18.83
CA THR A 694 -5.22 -32.64 -18.37
C THR A 694 -6.62 -32.25 -17.89
N LYS A 695 -6.76 -31.14 -17.11
CA LYS A 695 -8.07 -30.65 -16.62
C LYS A 695 -8.98 -30.15 -17.74
N ARG A 696 -8.44 -29.49 -18.77
CA ARG A 696 -9.23 -28.99 -19.91
C ARG A 696 -9.61 -30.13 -20.87
N GLY A 697 -8.72 -31.10 -21.08
CA GLY A 697 -9.00 -32.32 -21.86
C GLY A 697 -10.06 -33.23 -21.24
N GLU A 698 -10.09 -33.34 -19.91
CA GLU A 698 -11.15 -34.04 -19.16
C GLU A 698 -12.52 -33.36 -19.32
N ASN A 699 -12.58 -32.02 -19.23
CA ASN A 699 -13.81 -31.26 -19.49
C ASN A 699 -14.25 -31.34 -20.96
N PHE A 700 -13.30 -31.48 -21.89
CA PHE A 700 -13.60 -31.67 -23.32
C PHE A 700 -14.22 -33.05 -23.59
N LYS A 701 -13.71 -34.14 -22.98
CA LYS A 701 -14.30 -35.48 -23.10
C LYS A 701 -15.78 -35.53 -22.67
N LYS A 702 -16.17 -34.74 -21.67
CA LYS A 702 -17.57 -34.67 -21.19
C LYS A 702 -18.54 -34.09 -22.23
N LYS A 703 -18.03 -33.32 -23.22
CA LYS A 703 -18.84 -32.69 -24.27
C LYS A 703 -18.96 -33.53 -25.55
N LEU A 704 -18.35 -34.71 -25.61
CA LEU A 704 -18.41 -35.61 -26.77
C LEU A 704 -19.46 -36.73 -26.58
N ASN A 705 -20.09 -37.15 -27.67
CA ASN A 705 -20.96 -38.32 -27.73
C ASN A 705 -20.12 -39.62 -27.82
N LYS A 706 -20.78 -40.79 -27.75
CA LYS A 706 -20.10 -42.10 -27.79
C LYS A 706 -19.34 -42.40 -29.09
N LYS A 707 -19.53 -41.59 -30.15
CA LYS A 707 -18.81 -41.69 -31.43
C LYS A 707 -17.67 -40.65 -31.56
N GLY A 708 -17.49 -39.76 -30.58
CA GLY A 708 -16.44 -38.73 -30.56
C GLY A 708 -16.82 -37.40 -31.20
N GLU A 709 -18.12 -37.11 -31.32
CA GLU A 709 -18.65 -35.85 -31.90
C GLU A 709 -19.20 -34.94 -30.80
N LEU A 710 -19.14 -33.62 -30.97
CA LEU A 710 -19.66 -32.64 -29.99
C LEU A 710 -21.18 -32.77 -29.82
N LYS A 711 -21.65 -32.85 -28.57
CA LYS A 711 -23.09 -32.80 -28.25
C LYS A 711 -23.60 -31.36 -28.36
N PHE A 712 -24.51 -31.09 -29.28
CA PHE A 712 -25.32 -29.88 -29.26
C PHE A 712 -26.71 -30.26 -28.73
N ASP A 713 -27.15 -29.64 -27.63
CA ASP A 713 -28.51 -29.82 -27.12
C ASP A 713 -29.50 -29.20 -28.10
N SER A 714 -30.34 -30.05 -28.69
CA SER A 714 -31.35 -29.69 -29.68
C SER A 714 -32.64 -29.22 -29.03
N ALA A 715 -32.58 -28.19 -28.19
CA ALA A 715 -33.76 -27.50 -27.66
C ALA A 715 -33.47 -26.00 -27.56
N VAL A 716 -34.45 -25.20 -27.99
CA VAL A 716 -34.42 -23.73 -28.22
C VAL A 716 -33.95 -23.34 -29.62
N GLN A 717 -34.89 -23.37 -30.57
CA GLN A 717 -34.80 -22.61 -31.82
C GLN A 717 -34.83 -21.11 -31.49
N GLY A 718 -33.75 -20.38 -31.81
CA GLY A 718 -33.73 -18.92 -31.67
C GLY A 718 -32.34 -18.33 -31.42
N LEU A 719 -31.47 -18.45 -32.43
CA LEU A 719 -30.19 -17.72 -32.63
C LEU A 719 -29.08 -17.84 -31.56
N ASN A 720 -27.90 -18.33 -31.98
CA ASN A 720 -26.74 -17.43 -32.16
C ASN A 720 -25.63 -18.13 -32.99
N VAL A 721 -25.62 -17.89 -34.31
CA VAL A 721 -24.58 -18.39 -35.23
C VAL A 721 -23.18 -17.86 -34.86
N GLU A 722 -23.10 -16.75 -34.14
CA GLU A 722 -21.87 -16.10 -33.70
C GLU A 722 -21.22 -16.83 -32.52
N LYS A 723 -22.03 -17.38 -31.59
CA LYS A 723 -21.53 -18.24 -30.50
C LYS A 723 -20.93 -19.54 -31.05
N SER A 724 -21.61 -20.16 -32.01
CA SER A 724 -21.10 -21.35 -32.70
C SER A 724 -19.84 -21.06 -33.54
N ARG A 725 -19.74 -19.87 -34.16
CA ARG A 725 -18.51 -19.45 -34.87
C ARG A 725 -17.34 -19.18 -33.93
N LYS A 726 -17.60 -18.61 -32.74
CA LYS A 726 -16.56 -18.35 -31.73
C LYS A 726 -16.04 -19.65 -31.10
N GLU A 727 -16.93 -20.61 -30.83
CA GLU A 727 -16.55 -21.96 -30.37
C GLU A 727 -15.78 -22.75 -31.45
N ILE A 728 -16.09 -22.57 -32.74
CA ILE A 728 -15.31 -23.15 -33.86
C ILE A 728 -13.96 -22.44 -34.06
N ALA A 729 -13.88 -21.14 -33.82
CA ALA A 729 -12.65 -20.35 -33.96
C ALA A 729 -11.62 -20.65 -32.85
N GLU A 730 -12.08 -20.80 -31.60
CA GLU A 730 -11.23 -21.27 -30.49
C GLU A 730 -10.67 -22.69 -30.74
N PHE A 731 -11.36 -23.50 -31.56
CA PHE A 731 -10.95 -24.86 -31.90
C PHE A 731 -9.85 -24.94 -32.96
N LYS A 732 -9.65 -23.90 -33.78
CA LYS A 732 -8.57 -23.86 -34.78
C LYS A 732 -7.19 -23.47 -34.20
N TYR A 733 -7.17 -22.97 -32.96
CA TYR A 733 -5.97 -22.48 -32.28
C TYR A 733 -5.37 -23.48 -31.27
N PHE A 734 -6.03 -24.63 -31.08
CA PHE A 734 -5.56 -25.81 -30.36
C PHE A 734 -5.11 -26.88 -31.37
#